data_AF-A0A9X4L4A1-F1
#
_entry.id   AF-A0A9X4L4A1-F1
#
_cell.length_a   1.000
_cell.length_b   1.000
_cell.length_c   1.000
_cell.angle_alpha   90.00
_cell.angle_beta   90.00
_cell.angle_gamma   90.00
#
_symmetry.space_group_name_H-M   'P 1'
#
loop_
_entity.id
_entity.type
_entity.pdbx_description
1 polymer ?
#
loop_
_entity_poly.entity_id
_entity_poly.type
_entity_poly.pdbx_seq_one_letter_code
_entity_poly.pdbx_strand_id
1 'polypeptide(L)'
;MNNNNENSDALSSNSTSTKKLETLTNEERATLLKVIQHDTQEQDKQPKAVLQMASAQNPTIRNTRNASKDSTSLNINHTGRYDSGAGFDKGGTEIVKYNPKNGYAYSINGDKEALDILDIKNTKNKEIQLVNRIYLQDAGIEAGDLTSVAVHPNGNYIALSAPVKDKTKPGHVVFYSDTGKYLNDLTVGSLPDMVTFTKDGTRLLVANEGEPSDDYKVNPEGSVSIIDTSGAPTELNNSHVRTTPLTQEHMNESIRELGPNKSEAYLNLEPEYIVTDDSGKYAYVTIQESNAIAKLDIENGEFVQVQGLPYKDHSLPENAIDPSDKDGKKELRPVPVLGMLQPDGIDSYEYNGETYLLIANEGDSQDYEGYSEEVRVKDIKDDIELDAKYYEGYTQEELDALVANGLFDDDQLGRLKVTTSHKFRDENGKYNALVTFSGRSFSILKGSDLSMVYDSGNDIEQRIKDILPERFNANYEDFNELEVDGRSDDKGPEVESIEVGTIGNQTYAFVGLERVGGVMIYNITNPTATEFTQYLYDEQNKDVSPEGITFVSAEDSPTGKAMLIVSFELSGTTSTFELDEIGGSEQAHPNDQDNTKNDNPPVNDGEDNDTIDSNDENLEIEHHSEDPLVGQNAAIENPDALISETPSNVRNDSSQLNSNSTVQSADFSTAPVDAQYNNTMKNQKLVSQSKQTKHHLATETHNQNGTKYNTSINKTSTTNTILDKEDVNLDKQNATNEHSHSTETQQLPNTGQSQSQLPLWASLILGACLLLIGRKQRPKNN
;
A
#
# COMPACT_ATOMS: atom_id res chain seq x y z
N MET A 1 30.69 55.28 71.81
CA MET A 1 30.12 54.79 73.09
C MET A 1 28.79 54.15 72.77
N ASN A 2 28.66 52.85 73.08
CA ASN A 2 27.43 52.07 73.34
C ASN A 2 26.27 52.07 72.32
N ASN A 3 25.54 50.98 72.07
CA ASN A 3 25.79 49.53 72.15
C ASN A 3 24.52 48.80 71.62
N ASN A 4 24.66 47.57 71.09
CA ASN A 4 23.63 46.50 71.02
C ASN A 4 22.39 46.76 70.11
N ASN A 5 21.74 45.79 69.44
CA ASN A 5 21.86 44.33 69.23
C ASN A 5 21.34 44.03 67.79
N GLU A 6 21.83 43.03 67.03
CA GLU A 6 21.36 41.62 66.98
C GLU A 6 19.82 41.43 66.91
N ASN A 7 19.21 40.60 66.05
CA ASN A 7 19.68 39.80 64.88
C ASN A 7 18.45 39.19 64.16
N SER A 8 18.38 39.11 62.81
CA SER A 8 17.62 38.08 62.05
C SER A 8 17.63 38.30 60.53
N ASP A 9 18.19 37.34 59.78
CA ASP A 9 17.98 37.15 58.34
C ASP A 9 16.51 36.72 58.04
N ALA A 10 15.98 36.68 56.80
CA ALA A 10 16.54 36.95 55.48
C ALA A 10 15.42 37.46 54.55
N LEU A 11 15.71 38.36 53.60
CA LEU A 11 15.05 38.49 52.28
C LEU A 11 15.61 39.71 51.51
N SER A 12 15.67 39.62 50.18
CA SER A 12 15.87 40.73 49.23
C SER A 12 17.21 41.49 49.25
N SER A 13 18.22 40.95 48.57
CA SER A 13 19.15 41.78 47.77
C SER A 13 19.88 40.99 46.67
N ASN A 14 19.56 41.28 45.40
CA ASN A 14 20.54 41.12 44.31
C ASN A 14 20.29 42.12 43.17
N SER A 15 20.37 43.42 43.49
CA SER A 15 20.29 44.54 42.54
C SER A 15 21.61 44.77 41.77
N THR A 16 22.23 43.68 41.30
CA THR A 16 23.65 43.67 40.89
C THR A 16 23.88 43.40 39.39
N SER A 17 22.83 43.13 38.61
CA SER A 17 22.95 42.88 37.15
C SER A 17 22.84 44.12 36.26
N THR A 18 22.24 45.22 36.71
CA THR A 18 22.00 46.41 35.87
C THR A 18 23.19 47.36 35.73
N LYS A 19 24.25 47.21 36.54
CA LYS A 19 25.44 48.09 36.51
C LYS A 19 26.56 47.66 35.57
N LYS A 20 26.37 46.61 34.76
CA LYS A 20 27.45 46.06 33.89
C LYS A 20 27.31 46.39 32.39
N LEU A 21 26.19 46.98 31.94
CA LEU A 21 26.00 47.37 30.53
C LEU A 21 26.52 48.79 30.20
N GLU A 22 26.58 49.71 31.16
CA GLU A 22 26.91 51.11 30.88
C GLU A 22 28.39 51.35 30.54
N THR A 23 29.29 50.43 30.93
CA THR A 23 30.75 50.56 30.75
C THR A 23 31.29 49.93 29.47
N LEU A 24 30.47 49.26 28.66
CA LEU A 24 30.91 48.66 27.39
C LEU A 24 31.27 49.75 26.38
N THR A 25 32.43 49.60 25.72
CA THR A 25 32.85 50.44 24.60
C THR A 25 31.94 50.24 23.38
N ASN A 26 31.98 51.16 22.41
CA ASN A 26 31.15 51.05 21.20
C ASN A 26 31.45 49.78 20.38
N GLU A 27 32.70 49.29 20.43
CA GLU A 27 33.14 48.09 19.72
C GLU A 27 32.68 46.82 20.45
N GLU A 28 32.76 46.77 21.77
CA GLU A 28 32.14 45.69 22.57
C GLU A 28 30.61 45.68 22.47
N ARG A 29 29.95 46.84 22.39
CA ARG A 29 28.50 46.92 22.12
C ARG A 29 28.15 46.45 20.72
N ALA A 30 28.97 46.75 19.71
CA ALA A 30 28.78 46.25 18.36
C ALA A 30 28.99 44.72 18.28
N THR A 31 29.95 44.18 19.03
CA THR A 31 30.16 42.74 19.16
C THR A 31 29.01 42.08 19.93
N LEU A 32 28.54 42.68 21.02
CA LEU A 32 27.38 42.18 21.77
C LEU A 32 26.08 42.26 20.94
N LEU A 33 25.89 43.32 20.14
CA LEU A 33 24.78 43.37 19.18
C LEU A 33 24.91 42.29 18.12
N LYS A 34 26.12 42.01 17.61
CA LYS A 34 26.34 40.92 16.64
C LYS A 34 26.07 39.55 17.24
N VAL A 35 26.46 39.30 18.50
CA VAL A 35 26.16 38.05 19.21
C VAL A 35 24.66 37.94 19.46
N ILE A 36 24.00 39.00 19.97
CA ILE A 36 22.54 39.00 20.16
C ILE A 36 21.79 38.86 18.83
N GLN A 37 22.28 39.45 17.73
CA GLN A 37 21.72 39.27 16.39
C GLN A 37 22.04 37.91 15.75
N HIS A 38 23.07 37.21 16.25
CA HIS A 38 23.35 35.81 15.88
C HIS A 38 22.41 34.90 16.65
N ASP A 39 22.31 35.06 17.98
CA ASP A 39 21.40 34.30 18.85
C ASP A 39 19.93 34.49 18.42
N THR A 40 19.49 35.71 18.07
CA THR A 40 18.13 35.92 17.53
C THR A 40 17.97 35.56 16.05
N GLN A 41 19.05 35.19 15.35
CA GLN A 41 18.96 34.54 14.02
C GLN A 41 19.16 33.02 14.09
N GLU A 42 19.59 32.44 15.21
CA GLU A 42 19.68 31.00 15.42
C GLU A 42 18.51 30.45 16.26
N GLN A 43 17.95 31.21 17.21
CA GLN A 43 16.70 30.83 17.90
C GLN A 43 15.47 30.81 16.97
N ASP A 44 15.51 31.52 15.83
CA ASP A 44 14.50 31.45 14.75
C ASP A 44 14.94 30.53 13.58
N LYS A 45 16.00 29.71 13.76
CA LYS A 45 16.53 28.75 12.76
C LYS A 45 16.87 27.37 13.32
N GLN A 46 16.25 26.98 14.43
CA GLN A 46 16.01 25.56 14.69
C GLN A 46 14.78 25.15 13.86
N PRO A 47 14.80 24.03 13.12
CA PRO A 47 13.71 23.68 12.23
C PRO A 47 12.45 23.42 13.07
N LYS A 48 11.48 24.34 12.95
CA LYS A 48 10.09 23.94 13.12
C LYS A 48 9.89 22.80 12.16
N ALA A 49 9.44 21.64 12.67
CA ALA A 49 8.92 20.60 11.79
C ALA A 49 7.93 21.27 10.84
N VAL A 50 7.97 20.93 9.55
CA VAL A 50 6.97 21.37 8.58
C VAL A 50 5.69 20.56 8.81
N LEU A 51 5.12 20.74 10.00
CA LEU A 51 3.69 20.64 10.27
C LEU A 51 3.07 21.73 9.40
N GLN A 52 2.73 21.35 8.16
CA GLN A 52 2.10 22.27 7.23
C GLN A 52 0.74 22.62 7.82
N MET A 53 0.60 23.84 8.32
CA MET A 53 -0.68 24.37 8.78
C MET A 53 -1.67 24.37 7.62
N ALA A 54 -2.51 23.34 7.54
CA ALA A 54 -3.82 23.41 6.94
C ALA A 54 -4.68 24.35 7.81
N SER A 55 -4.43 25.65 7.67
CA SER A 55 -4.94 26.66 8.60
C SER A 55 -6.45 26.56 8.74
N ALA A 56 -6.94 26.51 9.98
CA ALA A 56 -8.35 26.37 10.34
C ALA A 56 -9.22 27.57 9.91
N GLN A 57 -9.48 27.72 8.61
CA GLN A 57 -10.48 28.60 8.00
C GLN A 57 -11.15 27.96 6.78
N ASN A 58 -11.54 26.68 6.87
CA ASN A 58 -12.56 26.12 5.99
C ASN A 58 -13.51 25.21 6.80
N PRO A 59 -14.75 25.66 7.10
CA PRO A 59 -15.71 24.86 7.86
C PRO A 59 -16.43 23.85 6.94
N THR A 60 -15.66 22.94 6.33
CA THR A 60 -16.18 21.94 5.37
C THR A 60 -16.19 20.52 5.94
N ILE A 61 -15.32 20.20 6.91
CA ILE A 61 -15.25 18.87 7.55
C ILE A 61 -16.33 18.70 8.65
N ARG A 62 -17.59 18.92 8.28
CA ARG A 62 -18.77 18.59 9.10
C ARG A 62 -19.87 17.81 8.36
N ASN A 63 -19.65 17.45 7.09
CA ASN A 63 -20.65 16.75 6.28
C ASN A 63 -20.46 15.22 6.17
N THR A 64 -19.32 14.66 6.57
CA THR A 64 -19.07 13.19 6.50
C THR A 64 -19.95 12.35 7.43
N ARG A 65 -20.68 12.97 8.37
CA ARG A 65 -21.63 12.28 9.28
C ARG A 65 -23.09 12.24 8.79
N ASN A 66 -23.38 12.74 7.59
CA ASN A 66 -24.72 12.66 6.97
C ASN A 66 -24.60 12.55 5.44
N ALA A 67 -23.90 11.53 4.94
CA ALA A 67 -24.09 11.10 3.57
C ALA A 67 -25.56 10.68 3.40
N SER A 68 -26.29 11.36 2.51
CA SER A 68 -27.66 10.98 2.15
C SER A 68 -27.66 9.56 1.58
N LYS A 69 -28.84 8.92 1.59
CA LYS A 69 -29.09 7.62 0.94
C LYS A 69 -29.02 7.64 -0.61
N ASP A 70 -28.48 8.72 -1.16
CA ASP A 70 -28.33 9.00 -2.60
C ASP A 70 -26.84 9.12 -3.00
N SER A 71 -25.94 8.43 -2.29
CA SER A 71 -24.57 8.21 -2.77
C SER A 71 -24.61 7.52 -4.14
N THR A 72 -23.84 8.01 -5.12
CA THR A 72 -23.68 7.35 -6.42
C THR A 72 -22.92 6.05 -6.26
N SER A 73 -23.63 4.99 -5.88
CA SER A 73 -23.07 3.65 -5.72
C SER A 73 -22.75 3.04 -7.08
N LEU A 74 -21.60 2.37 -7.15
CA LEU A 74 -21.25 1.55 -8.30
C LEU A 74 -21.93 0.17 -8.15
N ASN A 75 -22.49 -0.35 -9.22
CA ASN A 75 -22.91 -1.73 -9.32
C ASN A 75 -21.68 -2.57 -9.67
N ILE A 76 -21.06 -3.16 -8.64
CA ILE A 76 -19.83 -3.94 -8.77
C ILE A 76 -20.16 -5.42 -8.94
N ASN A 77 -19.69 -6.04 -10.02
CA ASN A 77 -19.96 -7.44 -10.32
C ASN A 77 -18.66 -8.21 -10.53
N HIS A 78 -18.32 -9.12 -9.61
CA HIS A 78 -17.22 -10.07 -9.81
C HIS A 78 -17.47 -10.91 -11.06
N THR A 79 -16.60 -10.82 -12.07
CA THR A 79 -16.77 -11.47 -13.38
C THR A 79 -15.88 -12.68 -13.58
N GLY A 80 -14.72 -12.74 -12.91
CA GLY A 80 -13.73 -13.79 -13.11
C GLY A 80 -12.71 -13.87 -11.97
N ARG A 81 -12.17 -15.07 -11.74
CA ARG A 81 -11.04 -15.32 -10.84
C ARG A 81 -10.04 -16.29 -11.48
N TYR A 82 -8.77 -15.97 -11.35
CA TYR A 82 -7.62 -16.84 -11.55
C TYR A 82 -7.12 -17.32 -10.19
N ASP A 83 -6.61 -18.54 -10.13
CA ASP A 83 -5.94 -19.14 -8.98
C ASP A 83 -4.58 -19.66 -9.48
N SER A 84 -3.50 -19.14 -8.91
CA SER A 84 -2.12 -19.48 -9.29
C SER A 84 -1.70 -20.90 -8.93
N GLY A 85 -2.43 -21.53 -8.00
CA GLY A 85 -2.07 -22.78 -7.32
C GLY A 85 -1.00 -22.61 -6.23
N ALA A 86 -0.66 -21.37 -5.85
CA ALA A 86 0.24 -21.10 -4.73
C ALA A 86 -0.36 -21.52 -3.38
N GLY A 87 0.49 -21.69 -2.37
CA GLY A 87 0.03 -21.78 -0.99
C GLY A 87 -0.37 -20.40 -0.44
N PHE A 88 -1.05 -20.35 0.70
CA PHE A 88 -1.25 -19.08 1.41
C PHE A 88 0.10 -18.46 1.79
N ASP A 89 0.23 -17.13 1.69
CA ASP A 89 1.45 -16.38 2.03
C ASP A 89 2.67 -16.94 1.30
N LYS A 90 2.70 -16.78 -0.03
CA LYS A 90 3.72 -17.34 -0.94
C LYS A 90 4.10 -16.43 -2.12
N GLY A 91 3.51 -15.25 -2.27
CA GLY A 91 3.66 -14.47 -3.51
C GLY A 91 2.90 -15.10 -4.69
N GLY A 92 1.63 -15.46 -4.52
CA GLY A 92 0.96 -16.23 -5.57
C GLY A 92 0.59 -15.40 -6.81
N THR A 93 0.23 -14.13 -6.60
CA THR A 93 -0.05 -13.12 -7.63
C THR A 93 0.16 -11.71 -7.06
N GLU A 94 1.17 -10.97 -7.53
CA GLU A 94 1.44 -9.58 -7.10
C GLU A 94 0.98 -8.57 -8.16
N ILE A 95 1.91 -7.98 -8.92
CA ILE A 95 1.60 -6.91 -9.88
C ILE A 95 0.90 -7.49 -11.11
N VAL A 96 -0.22 -6.88 -11.49
CA VAL A 96 -0.96 -7.20 -12.71
C VAL A 96 -1.10 -5.95 -13.59
N LYS A 97 -0.99 -6.11 -14.92
CA LYS A 97 -1.39 -5.10 -15.91
C LYS A 97 -2.12 -5.73 -17.11
N TYR A 98 -3.00 -4.96 -17.74
CA TYR A 98 -3.87 -5.41 -18.83
C TYR A 98 -3.45 -4.89 -20.21
N ASN A 99 -3.63 -5.70 -21.26
CA ASN A 99 -3.43 -5.29 -22.66
C ASN A 99 -4.75 -5.37 -23.44
N PRO A 100 -5.43 -4.25 -23.73
CA PRO A 100 -6.73 -4.24 -24.42
C PRO A 100 -6.65 -4.75 -25.86
N LYS A 101 -5.47 -4.69 -26.49
CA LYS A 101 -5.28 -5.14 -27.88
C LYS A 101 -5.49 -6.63 -28.06
N ASN A 102 -5.05 -7.43 -27.10
CA ASN A 102 -5.16 -8.88 -27.16
C ASN A 102 -6.07 -9.46 -26.07
N GLY A 103 -6.51 -8.65 -25.09
CA GLY A 103 -7.42 -9.04 -24.03
C GLY A 103 -6.80 -9.92 -22.96
N TYR A 104 -5.47 -9.90 -22.83
CA TYR A 104 -4.72 -10.61 -21.80
C TYR A 104 -4.28 -9.68 -20.68
N ALA A 105 -4.30 -10.20 -19.45
CA ALA A 105 -3.55 -9.62 -18.34
C ALA A 105 -2.22 -10.38 -18.17
N TYR A 106 -1.23 -9.70 -17.60
CA TYR A 106 0.07 -10.25 -17.25
C TYR A 106 0.22 -10.05 -15.74
N SER A 107 0.37 -11.14 -14.99
CA SER A 107 0.48 -11.13 -13.52
C SER A 107 1.83 -11.68 -13.11
N ILE A 108 2.52 -10.97 -12.24
CA ILE A 108 3.70 -11.47 -11.52
C ILE A 108 3.27 -12.61 -10.58
N ASN A 109 4.16 -13.58 -10.36
CA ASN A 109 3.96 -14.76 -9.53
C ASN A 109 5.27 -15.10 -8.78
N GLY A 110 5.47 -14.51 -7.60
CA GLY A 110 6.62 -14.73 -6.73
C GLY A 110 6.84 -16.20 -6.31
N ASP A 111 5.77 -16.97 -6.02
CA ASP A 111 5.83 -18.41 -5.68
C ASP A 111 6.48 -19.24 -6.79
N LYS A 112 6.58 -18.70 -8.01
CA LYS A 112 7.16 -19.35 -9.18
C LYS A 112 8.32 -18.58 -9.82
N GLU A 113 8.68 -17.41 -9.32
CA GLU A 113 9.65 -16.49 -9.95
C GLU A 113 9.30 -16.31 -11.46
N ALA A 114 8.02 -16.07 -11.76
CA ALA A 114 7.46 -16.19 -13.12
C ALA A 114 6.41 -15.11 -13.49
N LEU A 115 6.13 -14.97 -14.79
CA LEU A 115 5.01 -14.18 -15.31
C LEU A 115 3.90 -15.08 -15.85
N ASP A 116 2.68 -14.89 -15.36
CA ASP A 116 1.47 -15.51 -15.87
C ASP A 116 0.74 -14.63 -16.90
N ILE A 117 0.38 -15.21 -18.05
CA ILE A 117 -0.49 -14.58 -19.06
C ILE A 117 -1.91 -15.14 -18.91
N LEU A 118 -2.88 -14.27 -18.63
CA LEU A 118 -4.26 -14.64 -18.27
C LEU A 118 -5.28 -14.20 -19.34
N ASP A 119 -6.19 -15.10 -19.75
CA ASP A 119 -7.23 -14.80 -20.74
C ASP A 119 -8.48 -14.17 -20.10
N ILE A 120 -8.45 -12.85 -19.92
CA ILE A 120 -9.55 -12.08 -19.31
C ILE A 120 -10.78 -12.06 -20.22
N LYS A 121 -10.59 -11.83 -21.53
CA LYS A 121 -11.69 -11.72 -22.52
C LYS A 121 -12.51 -13.02 -22.68
N ASN A 122 -11.94 -14.19 -22.40
CA ASN A 122 -12.60 -15.50 -22.57
C ASN A 122 -12.92 -16.20 -21.24
N THR A 123 -13.16 -15.45 -20.16
CA THR A 123 -13.59 -15.98 -18.86
C THR A 123 -14.81 -16.89 -18.98
N LYS A 124 -14.78 -18.08 -18.36
CA LYS A 124 -15.88 -19.08 -18.40
C LYS A 124 -16.30 -19.46 -16.99
N ASN A 125 -17.60 -19.44 -16.68
CA ASN A 125 -18.10 -19.76 -15.33
C ASN A 125 -17.45 -18.94 -14.20
N LYS A 126 -16.98 -17.72 -14.49
CA LYS A 126 -16.12 -16.88 -13.63
C LYS A 126 -14.72 -17.44 -13.32
N GLU A 127 -14.20 -18.30 -14.18
CA GLU A 127 -12.83 -18.82 -14.14
C GLU A 127 -12.00 -18.16 -15.26
N ILE A 128 -10.93 -17.48 -14.88
CA ILE A 128 -9.92 -16.89 -15.77
C ILE A 128 -8.90 -17.97 -16.08
N GLN A 129 -8.48 -18.07 -17.34
CA GLN A 129 -7.63 -19.18 -17.81
C GLN A 129 -6.18 -18.74 -17.99
N LEU A 130 -5.24 -19.53 -17.48
CA LEU A 130 -3.82 -19.37 -17.78
C LEU A 130 -3.55 -19.74 -19.25
N VAL A 131 -3.03 -18.79 -20.02
CA VAL A 131 -2.61 -18.95 -21.42
C VAL A 131 -1.19 -19.50 -21.50
N ASN A 132 -0.28 -18.94 -20.69
CA ASN A 132 1.13 -19.28 -20.66
C ASN A 132 1.77 -18.81 -19.34
N ARG A 133 2.82 -19.48 -18.88
CA ARG A 133 3.70 -19.03 -17.78
C ARG A 133 5.13 -18.90 -18.31
N ILE A 134 5.75 -17.75 -18.10
CA ILE A 134 7.12 -17.43 -18.56
C ILE A 134 8.07 -17.47 -17.38
N TYR A 135 9.18 -18.18 -17.50
CA TYR A 135 10.29 -18.11 -16.56
C TYR A 135 11.50 -17.41 -17.22
N LEU A 136 12.14 -16.48 -16.53
CA LEU A 136 13.31 -15.75 -17.06
C LEU A 136 14.50 -16.67 -17.39
N GLN A 137 14.63 -17.79 -16.66
CA GLN A 137 15.63 -18.83 -16.92
C GLN A 137 15.54 -19.44 -18.33
N ASP A 138 14.35 -19.45 -18.96
CA ASP A 138 14.18 -19.95 -20.33
C ASP A 138 14.79 -19.01 -21.39
N ALA A 139 14.96 -17.72 -21.05
CA ALA A 139 15.74 -16.75 -21.82
C ALA A 139 17.25 -16.77 -21.46
N GLY A 140 17.64 -17.54 -20.43
CA GLY A 140 19.01 -17.59 -19.92
C GLY A 140 19.36 -16.47 -18.92
N ILE A 141 18.36 -15.78 -18.38
CA ILE A 141 18.51 -14.69 -17.40
C ILE A 141 18.39 -15.29 -15.99
N GLU A 142 19.35 -15.00 -15.12
CA GLU A 142 19.33 -15.42 -13.71
C GLU A 142 18.87 -14.24 -12.83
N ALA A 143 17.56 -14.18 -12.59
CA ALA A 143 16.96 -13.27 -11.62
C ALA A 143 16.94 -13.89 -10.21
N GLY A 144 16.75 -13.04 -9.21
CA GLY A 144 16.31 -13.41 -7.87
C GLY A 144 14.80 -13.39 -7.74
N ASP A 145 14.14 -12.45 -8.44
CA ASP A 145 12.68 -12.37 -8.52
C ASP A 145 12.21 -11.68 -9.81
N LEU A 146 10.89 -11.56 -9.96
CA LEU A 146 10.19 -10.69 -10.90
C LEU A 146 9.31 -9.78 -10.06
N THR A 147 9.47 -8.46 -10.15
CA THR A 147 8.82 -7.51 -9.23
C THR A 147 7.64 -6.79 -9.87
N SER A 148 7.79 -6.28 -11.10
CA SER A 148 6.75 -5.51 -11.78
C SER A 148 6.66 -5.76 -13.28
N VAL A 149 5.50 -5.43 -13.86
CA VAL A 149 5.19 -5.60 -15.29
C VAL A 149 4.50 -4.36 -15.85
N ALA A 150 4.98 -3.90 -17.01
CA ALA A 150 4.37 -2.82 -17.77
C ALA A 150 3.98 -3.26 -19.19
N VAL A 151 2.79 -2.91 -19.64
CA VAL A 151 2.34 -3.08 -21.03
C VAL A 151 2.67 -1.81 -21.81
N HIS A 152 3.39 -1.94 -22.93
CA HIS A 152 3.68 -0.78 -23.77
C HIS A 152 2.38 -0.28 -24.46
N PRO A 153 2.11 1.05 -24.55
CA PRO A 153 0.82 1.60 -25.01
C PRO A 153 0.30 1.13 -26.37
N ASN A 154 1.16 0.64 -27.28
CA ASN A 154 0.73 0.06 -28.57
C ASN A 154 0.29 -1.43 -28.50
N GLY A 155 0.31 -2.04 -27.31
CA GLY A 155 -0.08 -3.42 -27.00
C GLY A 155 0.77 -4.51 -27.66
N ASN A 156 1.94 -4.22 -28.23
CA ASN A 156 2.76 -5.22 -28.94
C ASN A 156 3.75 -5.99 -28.04
N TYR A 157 4.12 -5.41 -26.90
CA TYR A 157 5.16 -5.95 -26.03
C TYR A 157 4.97 -5.48 -24.58
N ILE A 158 5.61 -6.19 -23.68
CA ILE A 158 5.67 -5.91 -22.25
C ILE A 158 7.13 -5.74 -21.81
N ALA A 159 7.32 -5.04 -20.70
CA ALA A 159 8.59 -4.96 -19.98
C ALA A 159 8.38 -5.50 -18.55
N LEU A 160 9.39 -6.19 -18.03
CA LEU A 160 9.43 -6.77 -16.68
C LEU A 160 10.66 -6.25 -15.96
N SER A 161 10.53 -5.83 -14.71
CA SER A 161 11.67 -5.67 -13.81
C SER A 161 12.09 -7.03 -13.25
N ALA A 162 13.40 -7.22 -13.10
CA ALA A 162 13.99 -8.48 -12.69
C ALA A 162 15.25 -8.21 -11.85
N PRO A 163 15.15 -8.10 -10.52
CA PRO A 163 16.31 -8.06 -9.65
C PRO A 163 17.15 -9.33 -9.77
N VAL A 164 18.46 -9.21 -9.58
CA VAL A 164 19.36 -10.37 -9.50
C VAL A 164 19.47 -10.86 -8.05
N LYS A 165 19.84 -12.13 -7.85
CA LYS A 165 19.88 -12.80 -6.53
C LYS A 165 20.68 -12.10 -5.43
N ASP A 166 21.66 -11.29 -5.81
CA ASP A 166 22.31 -10.34 -4.91
C ASP A 166 21.68 -8.98 -5.19
N LYS A 167 20.61 -8.63 -4.46
CA LYS A 167 19.81 -7.41 -4.69
C LYS A 167 20.63 -6.12 -4.69
N THR A 168 21.80 -6.15 -4.05
CA THR A 168 22.80 -5.07 -4.04
C THR A 168 23.65 -5.00 -5.34
N LYS A 169 23.19 -5.59 -6.45
CA LYS A 169 23.82 -5.51 -7.78
C LYS A 169 22.81 -5.03 -8.83
N PRO A 170 23.31 -4.39 -9.91
CA PRO A 170 22.51 -4.06 -11.09
C PRO A 170 21.64 -5.21 -11.56
N GLY A 171 20.32 -4.99 -11.59
CA GLY A 171 19.32 -5.92 -12.11
C GLY A 171 19.06 -5.72 -13.60
N HIS A 172 17.96 -6.31 -14.08
CA HIS A 172 17.56 -6.27 -15.48
C HIS A 172 16.15 -5.67 -15.64
N VAL A 173 15.91 -5.07 -16.81
CA VAL A 173 14.58 -5.03 -17.43
C VAL A 173 14.53 -5.98 -18.60
N VAL A 174 13.49 -6.81 -18.68
CA VAL A 174 13.35 -7.87 -19.68
C VAL A 174 12.11 -7.62 -20.55
N PHE A 175 12.30 -7.64 -21.87
CA PHE A 175 11.24 -7.39 -22.85
C PHE A 175 10.72 -8.68 -23.48
N TYR A 176 9.40 -8.84 -23.49
CA TYR A 176 8.70 -9.94 -24.14
C TYR A 176 7.62 -9.41 -25.09
N SER A 177 7.25 -10.16 -26.14
CA SER A 177 6.05 -9.85 -26.90
C SER A 177 4.79 -9.97 -26.03
N ASP A 178 3.70 -9.39 -26.50
CA ASP A 178 2.33 -9.54 -25.99
C ASP A 178 1.82 -11.00 -25.83
N THR A 179 2.63 -11.95 -26.27
CA THR A 179 2.36 -13.39 -26.38
C THR A 179 3.44 -14.22 -25.66
N GLY A 180 4.34 -13.57 -24.92
CA GLY A 180 5.36 -14.20 -24.08
C GLY A 180 6.59 -14.72 -24.81
N LYS A 181 6.90 -14.20 -26.02
CA LYS A 181 8.16 -14.49 -26.71
C LYS A 181 9.24 -13.49 -26.28
N TYR A 182 10.36 -13.98 -25.76
CA TYR A 182 11.53 -13.15 -25.43
C TYR A 182 11.99 -12.27 -26.60
N LEU A 183 12.31 -11.01 -26.32
CA LEU A 183 12.79 -10.01 -27.29
C LEU A 183 14.22 -9.53 -26.97
N ASN A 184 14.46 -9.06 -25.75
CA ASN A 184 15.72 -8.44 -25.32
C ASN A 184 15.76 -8.23 -23.80
N ASP A 185 16.92 -7.94 -23.23
CA ASP A 185 17.09 -7.51 -21.83
C ASP A 185 18.11 -6.36 -21.72
N LEU A 186 17.99 -5.54 -20.67
CA LEU A 186 18.84 -4.39 -20.41
C LEU A 186 19.21 -4.33 -18.93
N THR A 187 20.50 -4.24 -18.60
CA THR A 187 20.95 -3.90 -17.24
C THR A 187 20.52 -2.48 -16.82
N VAL A 188 20.02 -2.36 -15.59
CA VAL A 188 19.52 -1.12 -14.96
C VAL A 188 20.18 -0.90 -13.59
N GLY A 189 19.53 -0.18 -12.66
CA GLY A 189 20.04 0.05 -11.30
C GLY A 189 20.00 -1.19 -10.41
N SER A 190 20.38 -1.04 -9.14
CA SER A 190 20.32 -2.11 -8.15
C SER A 190 18.89 -2.32 -7.69
N LEU A 191 18.44 -3.57 -7.56
CA LEU A 191 17.06 -3.92 -7.20
C LEU A 191 16.01 -3.12 -8.01
N PRO A 192 15.88 -3.36 -9.32
CA PRO A 192 14.79 -2.78 -10.10
C PRO A 192 13.47 -3.36 -9.62
N ASP A 193 12.65 -2.54 -8.98
CA ASP A 193 11.34 -2.95 -8.49
C ASP A 193 10.24 -2.60 -9.49
N MET A 194 9.86 -1.32 -9.57
CA MET A 194 8.71 -0.90 -10.37
C MET A 194 9.09 -0.53 -11.82
N VAL A 195 8.22 -0.86 -12.78
CA VAL A 195 8.34 -0.44 -14.20
C VAL A 195 7.08 0.27 -14.73
N THR A 196 7.26 1.37 -15.47
CA THR A 196 6.15 2.09 -16.13
C THR A 196 6.55 2.78 -17.43
N PHE A 197 5.64 2.84 -18.42
CA PHE A 197 5.85 3.58 -19.66
C PHE A 197 5.23 4.99 -19.58
N THR A 198 5.83 5.97 -20.25
CA THR A 198 5.11 7.22 -20.59
C THR A 198 3.90 6.91 -21.46
N LYS A 199 2.84 7.73 -21.40
CA LYS A 199 1.58 7.51 -22.17
C LYS A 199 1.79 7.38 -23.69
N ASP A 200 2.85 7.99 -24.23
CA ASP A 200 3.22 7.89 -25.65
C ASP A 200 4.09 6.66 -26.00
N GLY A 201 4.56 5.91 -25.00
CA GLY A 201 5.42 4.75 -25.11
C GLY A 201 6.88 5.05 -25.48
N THR A 202 7.30 6.31 -25.59
CA THR A 202 8.67 6.65 -26.01
C THR A 202 9.70 6.54 -24.90
N ARG A 203 9.28 6.43 -23.64
CA ARG A 203 10.13 6.15 -22.49
C ARG A 203 9.56 5.01 -21.66
N LEU A 204 10.45 4.15 -21.16
CA LEU A 204 10.20 3.27 -20.02
C LEU A 204 11.02 3.79 -18.84
N LEU A 205 10.39 3.88 -17.68
CA LEU A 205 11.00 4.23 -16.41
C LEU A 205 11.02 3.00 -15.51
N VAL A 206 12.07 2.93 -14.70
CA VAL A 206 12.35 1.81 -13.78
C VAL A 206 12.75 2.41 -12.45
N ALA A 207 12.01 2.15 -11.39
CA ALA A 207 12.48 2.38 -10.04
C ALA A 207 13.53 1.34 -9.69
N ASN A 208 14.57 1.73 -8.98
CA ASN A 208 15.62 0.82 -8.57
C ASN A 208 15.92 1.18 -7.12
N GLU A 209 15.23 0.54 -6.18
CA GLU A 209 15.26 0.79 -4.73
C GLU A 209 16.68 1.03 -4.25
N GLY A 210 17.55 0.04 -4.51
CA GLY A 210 18.91 0.07 -4.01
C GLY A 210 19.04 -0.32 -2.54
N GLU A 211 18.18 -1.21 -2.04
CA GLU A 211 18.25 -1.71 -0.66
C GLU A 211 19.63 -2.21 -0.19
N PRO A 212 19.90 -2.13 1.12
CA PRO A 212 21.04 -2.77 1.75
C PRO A 212 21.01 -4.30 1.71
N SER A 213 22.18 -4.91 1.84
CA SER A 213 22.30 -6.31 2.25
C SER A 213 21.79 -6.51 3.68
N ASP A 214 21.25 -7.69 4.01
CA ASP A 214 20.68 -8.01 5.35
C ASP A 214 21.63 -7.66 6.51
N ASP A 215 22.94 -7.78 6.28
CA ASP A 215 24.00 -7.50 7.25
C ASP A 215 24.46 -6.03 7.28
N TYR A 216 23.78 -5.18 6.50
CA TYR A 216 23.93 -3.74 6.27
C TYR A 216 25.35 -3.29 5.86
N LYS A 217 26.15 -4.18 5.25
CA LYS A 217 27.53 -3.87 4.81
C LYS A 217 27.66 -3.36 3.38
N VAL A 218 26.65 -3.59 2.55
CA VAL A 218 26.57 -3.06 1.19
C VAL A 218 25.21 -2.39 1.06
N ASN A 219 25.20 -1.07 0.96
CA ASN A 219 24.00 -0.28 0.66
C ASN A 219 24.33 0.54 -0.61
N PRO A 220 23.77 0.18 -1.78
CA PRO A 220 23.95 0.93 -3.03
C PRO A 220 23.16 2.26 -3.03
N GLU A 221 23.23 3.02 -4.12
CA GLU A 221 22.41 4.23 -4.28
C GLU A 221 21.10 3.88 -4.98
N GLY A 222 19.97 4.22 -4.37
CA GLY A 222 18.67 4.22 -5.03
C GLY A 222 18.64 5.13 -6.27
N SER A 223 17.90 4.73 -7.30
CA SER A 223 17.97 5.42 -8.60
C SER A 223 16.75 5.19 -9.49
N VAL A 224 16.54 6.07 -10.48
CA VAL A 224 15.57 5.84 -11.56
C VAL A 224 16.30 5.64 -12.88
N SER A 225 16.00 4.56 -13.59
CA SER A 225 16.52 4.27 -14.93
C SER A 225 15.50 4.65 -15.99
N ILE A 226 15.89 5.54 -16.90
CA ILE A 226 15.08 6.01 -18.03
C ILE A 226 15.61 5.34 -19.30
N ILE A 227 14.74 4.66 -20.03
CA ILE A 227 15.07 3.88 -21.23
C ILE A 227 14.36 4.49 -22.43
N ASP A 228 15.09 4.85 -23.49
CA ASP A 228 14.49 5.30 -24.75
C ASP A 228 13.89 4.11 -25.52
N THR A 229 12.56 4.04 -25.55
CA THR A 229 11.78 2.97 -26.18
C THR A 229 11.13 3.39 -27.50
N SER A 230 11.63 4.45 -28.14
CA SER A 230 11.17 4.89 -29.47
C SER A 230 11.54 3.92 -30.62
N GLY A 231 12.52 3.04 -30.39
CA GLY A 231 12.93 1.96 -31.30
C GLY A 231 12.20 0.63 -31.05
N ALA A 232 12.53 -0.40 -31.82
CA ALA A 232 12.05 -1.74 -31.55
C ALA A 232 12.78 -2.36 -30.33
N PRO A 233 12.11 -3.08 -29.40
CA PRO A 233 12.77 -3.68 -28.23
C PRO A 233 14.00 -4.53 -28.55
N THR A 234 14.00 -5.23 -29.69
CA THR A 234 15.10 -6.06 -30.20
C THR A 234 16.32 -5.28 -30.70
N GLU A 235 16.23 -3.96 -30.81
CA GLU A 235 17.33 -3.06 -31.23
C GLU A 235 17.89 -2.25 -30.05
N LEU A 236 17.21 -2.27 -28.90
CA LEU A 236 17.67 -1.62 -27.68
C LEU A 236 18.95 -2.29 -27.16
N ASN A 237 19.73 -1.50 -26.43
CA ASN A 237 20.94 -1.91 -25.71
C ASN A 237 21.25 -0.82 -24.68
N ASN A 238 22.20 -1.04 -23.76
CA ASN A 238 22.46 -0.11 -22.64
C ASN A 238 22.84 1.33 -23.04
N SER A 239 23.16 1.64 -24.32
CA SER A 239 23.28 3.05 -24.76
C SER A 239 21.96 3.83 -24.75
N HIS A 240 20.82 3.14 -24.61
CA HIS A 240 19.48 3.72 -24.51
C HIS A 240 19.03 3.90 -23.05
N VAL A 241 19.82 3.42 -22.08
CA VAL A 241 19.52 3.48 -20.65
C VAL A 241 20.30 4.66 -20.04
N ARG A 242 19.60 5.53 -19.30
CA ARG A 242 20.19 6.55 -18.43
C ARG A 242 19.67 6.33 -17.02
N THR A 243 20.55 5.93 -16.11
CA THR A 243 20.25 5.79 -14.67
C THR A 243 20.64 7.08 -13.95
N THR A 244 19.68 7.67 -13.23
CA THR A 244 19.83 8.88 -12.43
C THR A 244 19.77 8.50 -10.95
N PRO A 245 20.87 8.57 -10.19
CA PRO A 245 20.90 8.19 -8.77
C PRO A 245 20.35 9.30 -7.86
N LEU A 246 19.79 8.89 -6.73
CA LEU A 246 19.50 9.76 -5.60
C LEU A 246 20.77 9.87 -4.74
N THR A 247 21.38 11.05 -4.76
CA THR A 247 22.63 11.33 -4.03
C THR A 247 22.39 12.20 -2.80
N GLN A 248 23.44 12.36 -2.00
CA GLN A 248 23.51 13.29 -0.86
C GLN A 248 23.03 14.72 -1.16
N GLU A 249 23.07 15.19 -2.42
CA GLU A 249 22.58 16.54 -2.80
C GLU A 249 21.05 16.68 -2.75
N HIS A 250 20.29 15.58 -2.78
CA HIS A 250 18.82 15.62 -2.67
C HIS A 250 18.32 15.64 -1.21
N MET A 251 19.15 15.22 -0.25
CA MET A 251 18.82 15.26 1.17
C MET A 251 18.62 16.70 1.66
N ASN A 252 17.54 16.92 2.41
CA ASN A 252 17.21 18.21 2.99
C ASN A 252 16.41 18.05 4.29
N GLU A 253 16.18 19.15 5.02
CA GLU A 253 15.61 19.14 6.38
C GLU A 253 14.18 18.59 6.51
N SER A 254 13.45 18.40 5.41
CA SER A 254 12.13 17.76 5.41
C SER A 254 12.23 16.23 5.48
N ILE A 255 13.22 15.63 4.83
CA ILE A 255 13.46 14.19 4.76
C ILE A 255 14.03 13.70 6.11
N ARG A 256 13.67 12.49 6.54
CA ARG A 256 14.23 11.90 7.77
C ARG A 256 15.61 11.32 7.51
N GLU A 257 16.44 11.26 8.55
CA GLU A 257 17.76 10.63 8.47
C GLU A 257 17.60 9.18 8.89
N LEU A 258 17.56 8.28 7.91
CA LEU A 258 17.38 6.84 8.10
C LEU A 258 18.70 6.07 8.00
N GLY A 259 18.80 4.93 8.68
CA GLY A 259 19.94 4.02 8.63
C GLY A 259 20.93 4.18 9.80
N PRO A 260 21.92 3.28 9.93
CA PRO A 260 22.85 3.24 11.05
C PRO A 260 23.86 4.40 11.07
N ASN A 261 24.00 5.13 9.95
CA ASN A 261 24.92 6.25 9.83
C ASN A 261 24.27 7.46 9.13
N LYS A 262 24.12 8.55 9.89
CA LYS A 262 23.63 9.86 9.43
C LYS A 262 24.33 10.39 8.17
N SER A 263 25.63 10.13 7.95
CA SER A 263 26.35 10.61 6.75
C SER A 263 26.10 9.78 5.49
N GLU A 264 25.43 8.64 5.64
CA GLU A 264 25.12 7.67 4.58
C GLU A 264 23.60 7.51 4.41
N ALA A 265 22.79 8.28 5.16
CA ALA A 265 21.33 8.23 5.15
C ALA A 265 20.67 8.52 3.79
N TYR A 266 21.43 9.10 2.85
CA TYR A 266 20.97 9.33 1.47
C TYR A 266 20.92 8.04 0.63
N LEU A 267 21.58 6.96 1.07
CA LEU A 267 21.52 5.66 0.40
C LEU A 267 20.13 5.04 0.55
N ASN A 268 19.49 5.26 1.72
CA ASN A 268 18.09 4.91 2.02
C ASN A 268 17.07 5.88 1.40
N LEU A 269 17.45 6.52 0.29
CA LEU A 269 16.49 7.16 -0.62
C LEU A 269 16.12 6.11 -1.67
N GLU A 270 15.38 5.10 -1.23
CA GLU A 270 14.97 3.92 -1.99
C GLU A 270 13.72 4.26 -2.85
N PRO A 271 13.78 4.26 -4.20
CA PRO A 271 12.62 4.51 -5.04
C PRO A 271 11.73 3.28 -5.20
N GLU A 272 10.46 3.43 -4.84
CA GLU A 272 9.42 2.38 -4.98
C GLU A 272 8.63 2.57 -6.29
N TYR A 273 7.48 3.23 -6.25
CA TYR A 273 6.63 3.39 -7.43
C TYR A 273 6.87 4.67 -8.22
N ILE A 274 6.54 4.62 -9.52
CA ILE A 274 6.62 5.74 -10.45
C ILE A 274 5.30 5.97 -11.18
N VAL A 275 4.81 7.22 -11.22
CA VAL A 275 3.77 7.65 -12.17
C VAL A 275 4.25 8.81 -13.03
N THR A 276 3.88 8.83 -14.31
CA THR A 276 4.24 9.92 -15.26
C THR A 276 3.07 10.86 -15.49
N ASP A 277 3.34 12.17 -15.63
CA ASP A 277 2.30 13.11 -16.07
C ASP A 277 1.78 12.81 -17.49
N ASP A 278 0.59 13.31 -17.81
CA ASP A 278 -0.08 13.15 -19.11
C ASP A 278 0.74 13.63 -20.31
N SER A 279 1.72 14.51 -20.09
CA SER A 279 2.61 15.03 -21.14
C SER A 279 3.88 14.22 -21.33
N GLY A 280 4.15 13.22 -20.48
CA GLY A 280 5.41 12.46 -20.45
C GLY A 280 6.62 13.32 -20.09
N LYS A 281 6.41 14.47 -19.40
CA LYS A 281 7.49 15.41 -19.07
C LYS A 281 8.10 15.12 -17.71
N TYR A 282 7.26 15.00 -16.68
CA TYR A 282 7.68 14.66 -15.33
C TYR A 282 7.23 13.26 -14.94
N ALA A 283 8.06 12.61 -14.14
CA ALA A 283 7.70 11.46 -13.34
C ALA A 283 7.69 11.84 -11.87
N TYR A 284 6.85 11.18 -11.10
CA TYR A 284 6.72 11.31 -9.66
C TYR A 284 7.02 9.95 -9.04
N VAL A 285 7.84 9.97 -8.00
CA VAL A 285 8.53 8.77 -7.49
C VAL A 285 8.36 8.73 -5.98
N THR A 286 7.77 7.66 -5.47
CA THR A 286 7.67 7.43 -4.02
C THR A 286 9.00 6.93 -3.47
N ILE A 287 9.28 7.30 -2.21
CA ILE A 287 10.50 6.95 -1.49
C ILE A 287 10.06 6.60 -0.07
N GLN A 288 9.65 5.35 0.11
CA GLN A 288 8.74 4.95 1.18
C GLN A 288 9.39 5.07 2.57
N GLU A 289 10.56 4.47 2.74
CA GLU A 289 11.26 4.29 4.02
C GLU A 289 11.67 5.66 4.52
N SER A 290 12.16 6.53 3.63
CA SER A 290 12.51 7.92 3.93
C SER A 290 11.30 8.86 4.14
N ASN A 291 10.07 8.36 4.01
CA ASN A 291 8.81 9.11 4.07
C ASN A 291 8.85 10.31 3.12
N ALA A 292 9.17 10.08 1.85
CA ALA A 292 9.49 11.12 0.89
C ALA A 292 8.86 10.89 -0.49
N ILE A 293 8.89 11.94 -1.31
CA ILE A 293 8.45 11.91 -2.71
C ILE A 293 9.37 12.80 -3.56
N ALA A 294 9.67 12.34 -4.77
CA ALA A 294 10.50 13.03 -5.74
C ALA A 294 9.76 13.35 -7.04
N LYS A 295 10.24 14.38 -7.73
CA LYS A 295 9.82 14.79 -9.08
C LYS A 295 11.03 14.78 -10.01
N LEU A 296 10.96 13.99 -11.06
CA LEU A 296 12.01 13.74 -12.04
C LEU A 296 11.62 14.38 -13.37
N ASP A 297 12.50 15.21 -13.94
CA ASP A 297 12.36 15.66 -15.34
C ASP A 297 12.83 14.53 -16.27
N ILE A 298 11.93 13.97 -17.06
CA ILE A 298 12.18 12.76 -17.87
C ILE A 298 13.10 13.06 -19.06
N GLU A 299 13.05 14.28 -19.62
CA GLU A 299 13.93 14.68 -20.73
C GLU A 299 15.37 14.86 -20.22
N ASN A 300 15.55 15.65 -19.16
CA ASN A 300 16.86 15.98 -18.61
C ASN A 300 17.45 14.86 -17.74
N GLY A 301 16.61 13.98 -17.17
CA GLY A 301 17.03 12.89 -16.28
C GLY A 301 17.56 13.42 -14.96
N GLU A 302 16.86 14.40 -14.39
CA GLU A 302 17.29 15.17 -13.22
C GLU A 302 16.13 15.28 -12.23
N PHE A 303 16.38 14.97 -10.96
CA PHE A 303 15.41 15.19 -9.89
C PHE A 303 15.31 16.69 -9.62
N VAL A 304 14.20 17.30 -10.02
CA VAL A 304 13.98 18.75 -9.88
C VAL A 304 13.41 19.15 -8.52
N GLN A 305 12.88 18.19 -7.76
CA GLN A 305 12.40 18.35 -6.39
C GLN A 305 12.44 16.98 -5.69
N VAL A 306 12.95 16.93 -4.46
CA VAL A 306 12.85 15.78 -3.55
C VAL A 306 12.50 16.32 -2.17
N GLN A 307 11.47 15.80 -1.52
CA GLN A 307 11.02 16.31 -0.23
C GLN A 307 10.45 15.20 0.66
N GLY A 308 10.62 15.36 1.97
CA GLY A 308 9.92 14.57 2.97
C GLY A 308 8.47 15.02 3.10
N LEU A 309 7.59 14.06 3.35
CA LEU A 309 6.18 14.26 3.60
C LEU A 309 5.93 14.70 5.04
N PRO A 310 4.81 15.41 5.31
CA PRO A 310 4.46 15.80 6.67
C PRO A 310 4.20 14.58 7.56
N TYR A 311 4.40 14.74 8.85
CA TYR A 311 3.94 13.76 9.83
C TYR A 311 2.45 13.99 10.14
N LYS A 312 1.65 12.93 10.15
CA LYS A 312 0.25 12.97 10.62
C LYS A 312 0.22 13.07 12.14
N ASP A 313 -0.55 14.01 12.69
CA ASP A 313 -0.74 14.12 14.14
C ASP A 313 -1.97 13.31 14.59
N HIS A 314 -1.75 12.16 15.22
CA HIS A 314 -2.83 11.29 15.74
C HIS A 314 -3.44 11.79 17.05
N SER A 315 -3.00 12.93 17.59
CA SER A 315 -3.66 13.59 18.72
C SER A 315 -4.93 14.35 18.30
N LEU A 316 -5.18 14.46 17.00
CA LEU A 316 -6.39 15.05 16.43
C LEU A 316 -7.50 13.99 16.22
N PRO A 317 -8.79 14.27 16.55
CA PRO A 317 -9.89 13.31 16.37
C PRO A 317 -10.11 12.78 14.94
N GLU A 318 -9.78 13.58 13.92
CA GLU A 318 -9.80 13.21 12.50
C GLU A 318 -8.67 12.26 12.08
N ASN A 319 -7.65 12.10 12.92
CA ASN A 319 -6.52 11.19 12.72
C ASN A 319 -6.44 10.11 13.81
N ALA A 320 -7.47 10.00 14.65
CA ALA A 320 -7.52 9.06 15.76
C ALA A 320 -7.43 7.60 15.28
N ILE A 321 -6.48 6.84 15.83
CA ILE A 321 -6.20 5.43 15.50
C ILE A 321 -6.62 4.49 16.62
N ASP A 322 -6.64 3.19 16.36
CA ASP A 322 -6.57 2.19 17.43
C ASP A 322 -5.10 1.75 17.60
N PRO A 323 -4.46 2.01 18.76
CA PRO A 323 -3.02 1.82 18.92
C PRO A 323 -2.60 0.51 19.63
N SER A 324 -3.55 -0.35 20.01
CA SER A 324 -3.25 -1.56 20.81
C SER A 324 -4.16 -2.73 20.44
N ASP A 325 -3.52 -3.84 20.10
CA ASP A 325 -4.13 -5.17 19.91
C ASP A 325 -4.39 -5.90 21.25
N LYS A 326 -4.24 -5.23 22.41
CA LYS A 326 -4.31 -5.83 23.75
C LYS A 326 -5.17 -5.07 24.75
N ASP A 327 -5.92 -4.05 24.33
CA ASP A 327 -6.93 -3.39 25.18
C ASP A 327 -8.31 -4.10 25.18
N GLY A 328 -8.53 -5.00 24.22
CA GLY A 328 -9.74 -5.80 24.08
C GLY A 328 -10.93 -5.02 23.50
N LYS A 329 -10.68 -3.90 22.84
CA LYS A 329 -11.66 -3.02 22.19
C LYS A 329 -11.37 -2.94 20.69
N LYS A 330 -12.06 -1.99 20.03
CA LYS A 330 -11.90 -1.55 18.65
C LYS A 330 -12.23 -0.07 18.65
N GLU A 331 -11.35 0.74 19.21
CA GLU A 331 -11.57 2.12 19.66
C GLU A 331 -10.56 3.12 19.07
N LEU A 332 -10.88 3.62 17.86
CA LEU A 332 -10.27 4.84 17.33
C LEU A 332 -10.35 5.98 18.35
N ARG A 333 -9.18 6.42 18.82
CA ARG A 333 -9.03 7.45 19.84
C ARG A 333 -7.83 8.35 19.55
N PRO A 334 -7.90 9.65 19.88
CA PRO A 334 -6.72 10.50 19.78
C PRO A 334 -5.62 10.00 20.72
N VAL A 335 -4.38 10.05 20.26
CA VAL A 335 -3.18 9.63 21.01
C VAL A 335 -1.99 10.53 20.71
N PRO A 336 -1.05 10.75 21.64
CA PRO A 336 0.13 11.57 21.41
C PRO A 336 1.19 10.79 20.60
N VAL A 337 0.89 10.56 19.32
CA VAL A 337 1.74 9.86 18.36
C VAL A 337 1.71 10.60 17.02
N LEU A 338 2.86 10.73 16.38
CA LEU A 338 2.97 11.17 15.00
C LEU A 338 3.04 9.95 14.07
N GLY A 339 2.40 9.97 12.91
CA GLY A 339 2.55 8.95 11.87
C GLY A 339 3.39 9.46 10.70
N MET A 340 4.27 8.63 10.17
CA MET A 340 4.86 8.85 8.84
C MET A 340 3.85 8.42 7.77
N LEU A 341 3.83 9.06 6.60
CA LEU A 341 2.93 8.62 5.53
C LEU A 341 3.48 7.38 4.83
N GLN A 342 4.77 7.39 4.47
CA GLN A 342 5.49 6.25 3.86
C GLN A 342 4.74 5.69 2.65
N PRO A 343 4.70 6.46 1.56
CA PRO A 343 3.92 6.09 0.40
C PRO A 343 4.60 4.93 -0.33
N ASP A 344 3.87 3.84 -0.55
CA ASP A 344 4.21 2.87 -1.58
C ASP A 344 3.52 3.29 -2.89
N GLY A 345 2.32 2.74 -3.15
CA GLY A 345 1.62 2.87 -4.42
C GLY A 345 1.30 4.32 -4.75
N ILE A 346 1.50 4.67 -6.02
CA ILE A 346 1.20 6.00 -6.57
C ILE A 346 0.48 5.92 -7.92
N ASP A 347 -0.53 6.76 -8.09
CA ASP A 347 -1.14 7.03 -9.39
C ASP A 347 -1.49 8.53 -9.53
N SER A 348 -1.95 8.96 -10.70
CA SER A 348 -2.21 10.38 -10.98
C SER A 348 -3.39 10.62 -11.92
N TYR A 349 -3.96 11.82 -11.83
CA TYR A 349 -4.99 12.29 -12.75
C TYR A 349 -4.94 13.81 -12.94
N GLU A 350 -5.39 14.26 -14.11
CA GLU A 350 -5.48 15.68 -14.44
C GLU A 350 -6.82 16.27 -13.96
N TYR A 351 -6.75 17.36 -13.18
CA TYR A 351 -7.93 18.12 -12.78
C TYR A 351 -7.72 19.63 -13.00
N ASN A 352 -8.48 20.19 -13.95
CA ASN A 352 -8.36 21.58 -14.40
C ASN A 352 -6.97 21.99 -14.93
N GLY A 353 -6.19 21.05 -15.47
CA GLY A 353 -4.86 21.30 -16.04
C GLY A 353 -3.74 21.39 -14.99
N GLU A 354 -3.94 20.70 -13.86
CA GLU A 354 -2.96 20.42 -12.84
C GLU A 354 -2.99 18.90 -12.60
N THR A 355 -1.82 18.28 -12.57
CA THR A 355 -1.66 16.87 -12.21
C THR A 355 -1.89 16.74 -10.70
N TYR A 356 -2.74 15.82 -10.27
CA TYR A 356 -2.86 15.42 -8.89
C TYR A 356 -2.33 14.01 -8.73
N LEU A 357 -1.55 13.78 -7.69
CA LEU A 357 -0.95 12.49 -7.33
C LEU A 357 -1.76 11.92 -6.18
N LEU A 358 -2.06 10.63 -6.21
CA LEU A 358 -2.60 9.90 -5.08
C LEU A 358 -1.52 8.95 -4.58
N ILE A 359 -1.30 8.93 -3.27
CA ILE A 359 -0.34 8.06 -2.61
C ILE A 359 -1.04 7.16 -1.58
N ALA A 360 -0.66 5.90 -1.55
CA ALA A 360 -1.10 4.88 -0.62
C ALA A 360 -0.14 4.84 0.58
N ASN A 361 -0.60 5.21 1.78
CA ASN A 361 0.27 5.43 2.94
C ASN A 361 0.42 4.12 3.74
N GLU A 362 1.11 3.15 3.15
CA GLU A 362 1.25 1.76 3.59
C GLU A 362 2.00 1.68 4.92
N GLY A 363 3.33 1.83 4.93
CA GLY A 363 4.09 2.02 6.17
C GLY A 363 5.48 1.39 6.29
N ASP A 364 6.10 0.80 5.25
CA ASP A 364 7.22 -0.12 5.49
C ASP A 364 8.49 0.45 6.16
N SER A 365 9.32 -0.45 6.71
CA SER A 365 10.32 -0.13 7.73
C SER A 365 11.59 -0.93 7.55
N GLN A 366 12.74 -0.30 7.82
CA GLN A 366 14.01 -1.03 7.74
C GLN A 366 14.25 -1.90 8.99
N ASP A 367 13.94 -3.20 8.90
CA ASP A 367 14.22 -4.25 9.90
C ASP A 367 15.12 -5.38 9.34
N TYR A 368 16.44 -5.16 9.33
CA TYR A 368 17.46 -6.10 8.85
C TYR A 368 18.34 -6.66 9.99
N GLU A 369 19.06 -7.77 9.76
CA GLU A 369 20.00 -8.34 10.75
C GLU A 369 21.06 -7.33 11.23
N GLY A 370 21.54 -6.48 10.31
CA GLY A 370 22.56 -5.47 10.58
C GLY A 370 22.05 -4.15 11.18
N TYR A 371 20.76 -3.83 11.02
CA TYR A 371 20.15 -2.58 11.46
C TYR A 371 18.62 -2.73 11.47
N SER A 372 18.00 -2.32 12.58
CA SER A 372 16.55 -2.23 12.72
C SER A 372 16.20 -0.86 13.30
N GLU A 373 15.20 -0.20 12.73
CA GLU A 373 14.64 1.04 13.30
C GLU A 373 13.44 0.82 14.22
N GLU A 374 12.78 -0.34 14.12
CA GLU A 374 11.55 -0.66 14.85
C GLU A 374 11.80 -0.89 16.34
N VAL A 375 10.98 -0.27 17.20
CA VAL A 375 10.85 -0.63 18.61
C VAL A 375 9.38 -0.56 19.05
N ARG A 376 9.02 -1.31 20.09
CA ARG A 376 7.75 -1.08 20.80
C ARG A 376 7.93 0.02 21.84
N VAL A 377 6.94 0.90 21.98
CA VAL A 377 6.99 2.06 22.91
C VAL A 377 7.38 1.64 24.34
N LYS A 378 6.91 0.50 24.84
CA LYS A 378 7.22 0.03 26.21
C LYS A 378 8.70 -0.30 26.44
N ASP A 379 9.42 -0.65 25.39
CA ASP A 379 10.83 -1.05 25.46
C ASP A 379 11.77 0.17 25.48
N ILE A 380 11.28 1.34 25.06
CA ILE A 380 11.97 2.64 25.13
C ILE A 380 11.34 3.63 26.13
N LYS A 381 10.38 3.20 26.96
CA LYS A 381 9.61 4.10 27.84
C LYS A 381 10.44 4.94 28.83
N ASP A 382 11.58 4.42 29.28
CA ASP A 382 12.50 5.14 30.18
C ASP A 382 13.30 6.23 29.44
N ASP A 383 13.24 6.24 28.10
CA ASP A 383 13.86 7.22 27.20
C ASP A 383 12.87 8.21 26.55
N ILE A 384 11.60 8.18 26.94
CA ILE A 384 10.57 9.08 26.42
C ILE A 384 10.31 10.24 27.39
N GLU A 385 10.30 11.47 26.86
CA GLU A 385 9.90 12.71 27.55
C GLU A 385 9.09 13.57 26.57
N LEU A 386 7.80 13.24 26.41
CA LEU A 386 6.94 13.82 25.37
C LEU A 386 6.74 15.33 25.54
N ASP A 387 6.85 16.08 24.46
CA ASP A 387 6.66 17.53 24.41
C ASP A 387 5.38 17.88 23.62
N ALA A 388 4.43 18.51 24.29
CA ALA A 388 3.14 18.89 23.72
C ALA A 388 3.24 19.85 22.51
N LYS A 389 4.39 20.49 22.24
CA LYS A 389 4.58 21.28 21.02
C LYS A 389 4.46 20.47 19.72
N TYR A 390 4.54 19.15 19.80
CA TYR A 390 4.38 18.23 18.66
C TYR A 390 2.96 17.66 18.51
N TYR A 391 2.05 17.94 19.46
CA TYR A 391 0.74 17.30 19.55
C TYR A 391 -0.35 18.36 19.74
N GLU A 392 -1.06 18.73 18.68
CA GLU A 392 -2.08 19.79 18.72
C GLU A 392 -3.25 19.46 19.65
N GLY A 393 -3.51 18.16 19.88
CA GLY A 393 -4.60 17.66 20.72
C GLY A 393 -4.37 17.71 22.23
N TYR A 394 -3.17 18.05 22.73
CA TYR A 394 -2.85 17.99 24.17
C TYR A 394 -2.12 19.24 24.68
N THR A 395 -2.46 19.65 25.92
CA THR A 395 -1.55 20.46 26.74
C THR A 395 -0.48 19.58 27.39
N GLN A 396 0.65 20.16 27.82
CA GLN A 396 1.68 19.41 28.54
C GLN A 396 1.12 18.79 29.83
N GLU A 397 0.25 19.50 30.55
CA GLU A 397 -0.38 18.98 31.77
C GLU A 397 -1.29 17.77 31.52
N GLU A 398 -1.95 17.69 30.36
CA GLU A 398 -2.74 16.52 29.94
C GLU A 398 -1.83 15.36 29.50
N LEU A 399 -0.76 15.67 28.78
CA LEU A 399 0.24 14.72 28.31
C LEU A 399 1.00 14.04 29.46
N ASP A 400 1.49 14.83 30.42
CA ASP A 400 2.11 14.36 31.66
C ASP A 400 1.14 13.48 32.47
N ALA A 401 -0.14 13.86 32.49
CA ALA A 401 -1.18 13.08 33.16
C ALA A 401 -1.46 11.74 32.46
N LEU A 402 -1.40 11.66 31.12
CA LEU A 402 -1.49 10.38 30.42
C LEU A 402 -0.31 9.49 30.76
N VAL A 403 0.92 10.02 30.67
CA VAL A 403 2.15 9.27 31.01
C VAL A 403 2.11 8.74 32.44
N ALA A 404 1.71 9.58 33.41
CA ALA A 404 1.57 9.18 34.81
C ALA A 404 0.47 8.13 35.08
N ASN A 405 -0.48 7.97 34.15
CA ASN A 405 -1.57 7.00 34.22
C ASN A 405 -1.38 5.77 33.31
N GLY A 406 -0.15 5.47 32.89
CA GLY A 406 0.16 4.22 32.17
C GLY A 406 0.05 4.28 30.66
N LEU A 407 0.25 5.46 30.03
CA LEU A 407 0.22 5.62 28.57
C LEU A 407 1.09 4.61 27.80
N PHE A 408 2.16 4.09 28.42
CA PHE A 408 3.11 3.14 27.82
C PHE A 408 2.89 1.68 28.27
N ASP A 409 1.73 1.37 28.86
CA ASP A 409 1.32 -0.01 29.17
C ASP A 409 0.78 -0.73 27.91
N ASP A 410 0.71 -2.07 27.94
CA ASP A 410 0.40 -2.90 26.76
C ASP A 410 -0.99 -2.64 26.17
N ASP A 411 -1.98 -2.28 26.99
CA ASP A 411 -3.34 -1.89 26.60
C ASP A 411 -3.45 -0.39 26.20
N GLN A 412 -2.32 0.33 26.16
CA GLN A 412 -2.24 1.74 25.77
C GLN A 412 -1.37 1.92 24.52
N LEU A 413 -0.24 2.62 24.59
CA LEU A 413 0.71 2.72 23.48
C LEU A 413 1.84 1.69 23.59
N GLY A 414 1.97 0.98 24.71
CA GLY A 414 3.17 0.19 25.02
C GLY A 414 3.53 -0.85 23.96
N ARG A 415 2.54 -1.38 23.26
CA ARG A 415 2.74 -2.31 22.15
C ARG A 415 2.98 -1.67 20.80
N LEU A 416 2.49 -0.46 20.55
CA LEU A 416 2.60 0.23 19.27
C LEU A 416 4.05 0.23 18.78
N LYS A 417 4.26 -0.18 17.52
CA LYS A 417 5.54 -0.04 16.85
C LYS A 417 5.83 1.42 16.51
N VAL A 418 7.05 1.85 16.77
CA VAL A 418 7.54 3.20 16.47
C VAL A 418 8.96 3.13 15.93
N THR A 419 9.32 4.08 15.08
CA THR A 419 10.71 4.24 14.61
C THR A 419 11.57 4.92 15.67
N THR A 420 12.82 4.50 15.78
CA THR A 420 13.87 5.24 16.49
C THR A 420 14.60 6.28 15.63
N SER A 421 14.42 6.23 14.30
CA SER A 421 15.13 7.03 13.30
C SER A 421 14.32 8.26 12.86
N HIS A 422 14.23 9.23 13.78
CA HIS A 422 13.57 10.52 13.57
C HIS A 422 14.23 11.64 14.40
N LYS A 423 13.92 12.89 14.05
CA LYS A 423 14.58 14.12 14.59
C LYS A 423 13.99 14.68 15.89
N PHE A 424 12.96 14.05 16.47
CA PHE A 424 12.23 14.60 17.63
C PHE A 424 12.86 14.16 18.95
N ARG A 425 14.10 14.60 19.18
CA ARG A 425 14.89 14.28 20.37
C ARG A 425 15.45 15.53 21.04
N ASP A 426 15.68 15.44 22.35
CA ASP A 426 16.35 16.48 23.14
C ASP A 426 17.90 16.40 23.02
N GLU A 427 18.61 17.30 23.69
CA GLU A 427 20.09 17.31 23.71
C GLU A 427 20.72 16.09 24.42
N ASN A 428 19.93 15.34 25.20
CA ASN A 428 20.32 14.12 25.91
C ASN A 428 19.93 12.84 25.14
N GLY A 429 19.25 12.96 24.00
CA GLY A 429 18.78 11.86 23.15
C GLY A 429 17.39 11.29 23.50
N LYS A 430 16.70 11.86 24.50
CA LYS A 430 15.33 11.47 24.89
C LYS A 430 14.34 11.78 23.78
N TYR A 431 13.37 10.90 23.58
CA TYR A 431 12.31 11.05 22.58
C TYR A 431 11.29 12.08 23.05
N ASN A 432 11.18 13.22 22.36
CA ASN A 432 10.16 14.23 22.63
C ASN A 432 8.87 14.02 21.83
N ALA A 433 8.88 13.13 20.85
CA ALA A 433 7.68 12.61 20.22
C ALA A 433 7.86 11.12 19.89
N LEU A 434 6.75 10.39 19.85
CA LEU A 434 6.63 9.06 19.26
C LEU A 434 6.28 9.17 17.78
N VAL A 435 6.89 8.33 16.96
CA VAL A 435 6.63 8.27 15.51
C VAL A 435 6.27 6.85 15.10
N THR A 436 5.00 6.58 14.81
CA THR A 436 4.52 5.31 14.23
C THR A 436 4.80 5.25 12.74
N PHE A 437 4.90 4.02 12.25
CA PHE A 437 4.79 3.67 10.85
C PHE A 437 3.34 3.80 10.35
N SER A 438 3.19 3.96 9.04
CA SER A 438 1.91 4.15 8.32
C SER A 438 1.16 5.45 8.59
N GLY A 439 0.59 6.00 7.51
CA GLY A 439 -0.40 7.07 7.61
C GLY A 439 -1.81 6.55 7.91
N ARG A 440 -2.06 5.23 7.81
CA ARG A 440 -3.38 4.57 7.87
C ARG A 440 -4.44 5.18 6.92
N SER A 441 -3.98 5.67 5.77
CA SER A 441 -4.73 6.57 4.89
C SER A 441 -4.26 6.49 3.44
N PHE A 442 -4.94 7.22 2.56
CA PHE A 442 -4.31 7.71 1.32
C PHE A 442 -4.29 9.23 1.34
N SER A 443 -3.35 9.85 0.63
CA SER A 443 -3.27 11.30 0.48
C SER A 443 -3.33 11.72 -0.99
N ILE A 444 -3.72 12.97 -1.24
CA ILE A 444 -3.67 13.60 -2.57
C ILE A 444 -2.73 14.80 -2.52
N LEU A 445 -1.79 14.86 -3.47
CA LEU A 445 -0.80 15.92 -3.65
C LEU A 445 -0.99 16.60 -5.01
N LYS A 446 -0.46 17.82 -5.15
CA LYS A 446 -0.28 18.45 -6.46
C LYS A 446 1.05 18.04 -7.10
N GLY A 447 1.02 17.66 -8.37
CA GLY A 447 2.21 17.41 -9.15
C GLY A 447 3.07 18.66 -9.34
N SER A 448 2.49 19.86 -9.46
CA SER A 448 3.27 21.09 -9.70
C SER A 448 4.33 21.39 -8.63
N ASP A 449 3.98 21.29 -7.35
CA ASP A 449 4.81 21.68 -6.20
C ASP A 449 4.92 20.61 -5.09
N LEU A 450 4.34 19.41 -5.27
CA LEU A 450 4.29 18.32 -4.29
C LEU A 450 3.57 18.69 -2.97
N SER A 451 2.73 19.73 -2.95
CA SER A 451 1.96 20.07 -1.76
C SER A 451 0.75 19.14 -1.57
N MET A 452 0.58 18.64 -0.35
CA MET A 452 -0.58 17.83 0.05
C MET A 452 -1.85 18.71 0.11
N VAL A 453 -2.93 18.25 -0.52
CA VAL A 453 -4.23 18.95 -0.61
C VAL A 453 -5.37 18.20 0.08
N TYR A 454 -5.21 16.89 0.29
CA TYR A 454 -6.15 16.03 1.00
C TYR A 454 -5.39 14.87 1.65
N ASP A 455 -5.93 14.39 2.77
CA ASP A 455 -5.58 13.11 3.39
C ASP A 455 -6.86 12.49 3.96
N SER A 456 -6.98 11.15 3.91
CA SER A 456 -8.21 10.48 4.37
C SER A 456 -8.38 10.40 5.88
N GLY A 457 -7.44 10.95 6.67
CA GLY A 457 -7.51 10.97 8.13
C GLY A 457 -7.55 9.55 8.69
N ASN A 458 -8.60 9.24 9.45
CA ASN A 458 -8.95 7.90 9.93
C ASN A 458 -10.21 7.32 9.26
N ASP A 459 -10.62 7.82 8.08
CA ASP A 459 -11.85 7.35 7.42
C ASP A 459 -11.78 5.85 7.15
N ILE A 460 -10.65 5.32 6.66
CA ILE A 460 -10.47 3.88 6.35
C ILE A 460 -10.74 3.00 7.58
N GLU A 461 -10.02 3.19 8.68
CA GLU A 461 -10.26 2.41 9.91
C GLU A 461 -11.70 2.57 10.42
N GLN A 462 -12.27 3.78 10.31
CA GLN A 462 -13.66 4.05 10.72
C GLN A 462 -14.67 3.34 9.81
N ARG A 463 -14.43 3.25 8.50
CA ARG A 463 -15.24 2.46 7.55
C ARG A 463 -15.16 0.97 7.86
N ILE A 464 -13.97 0.42 8.11
CA ILE A 464 -13.81 -0.99 8.48
C ILE A 464 -14.60 -1.25 9.78
N LYS A 465 -14.45 -0.40 10.79
CA LYS A 465 -15.17 -0.52 12.06
C LYS A 465 -16.70 -0.47 11.91
N ASP A 466 -17.22 0.34 11.01
CA ASP A 466 -18.67 0.51 10.80
C ASP A 466 -19.28 -0.54 9.85
N ILE A 467 -18.52 -1.03 8.87
CA ILE A 467 -18.99 -1.93 7.80
C ILE A 467 -18.63 -3.39 8.08
N LEU A 468 -17.41 -3.64 8.55
CA LEU A 468 -16.80 -4.97 8.68
C LEU A 468 -16.03 -5.11 10.03
N PRO A 469 -16.67 -4.83 11.19
CA PRO A 469 -16.01 -4.84 12.51
C PRO A 469 -15.37 -6.19 12.88
N GLU A 470 -15.78 -7.29 12.26
CA GLU A 470 -15.17 -8.63 12.39
C GLU A 470 -13.82 -8.77 11.67
N ARG A 471 -13.38 -7.81 10.87
CA ARG A 471 -12.03 -7.74 10.28
C ARG A 471 -11.27 -6.44 10.62
N PHE A 472 -11.77 -5.67 11.59
CA PHE A 472 -11.11 -4.44 12.05
C PHE A 472 -9.65 -4.69 12.42
N ASN A 473 -8.72 -3.99 11.75
CA ASN A 473 -7.27 -4.11 11.87
C ASN A 473 -6.80 -5.56 12.03
N ALA A 474 -7.34 -6.47 11.21
CA ALA A 474 -7.09 -7.89 11.36
C ALA A 474 -5.82 -8.35 10.65
N ASN A 475 -5.12 -9.33 11.23
CA ASN A 475 -4.01 -10.05 10.57
C ASN A 475 -4.47 -11.44 10.11
N TYR A 476 -3.98 -11.93 8.97
CA TYR A 476 -4.24 -13.29 8.47
C TYR A 476 -2.99 -14.16 8.63
N GLU A 477 -3.06 -15.20 9.47
CA GLU A 477 -1.99 -16.20 9.62
C GLU A 477 -2.14 -17.36 8.62
N ASP A 478 -3.39 -17.73 8.30
CA ASP A 478 -3.77 -18.55 7.15
C ASP A 478 -5.21 -18.25 6.66
N PHE A 479 -5.67 -18.90 5.57
CA PHE A 479 -7.03 -18.78 5.02
C PHE A 479 -8.20 -18.82 6.04
N ASN A 480 -7.99 -19.46 7.20
CA ASN A 480 -8.99 -19.69 8.26
C ASN A 480 -8.61 -19.04 9.59
N GLU A 481 -7.37 -18.59 9.76
CA GLU A 481 -6.85 -18.00 11.00
C GLU A 481 -6.71 -16.47 10.85
N LEU A 482 -7.76 -15.76 11.32
CA LEU A 482 -7.87 -14.31 11.32
C LEU A 482 -7.76 -13.77 12.75
N GLU A 483 -6.68 -13.05 13.08
CA GLU A 483 -6.55 -12.29 14.33
C GLU A 483 -7.15 -10.89 14.15
N VAL A 484 -8.43 -10.74 14.46
CA VAL A 484 -9.09 -9.43 14.53
C VAL A 484 -8.37 -8.56 15.56
N ASP A 485 -8.14 -7.28 15.22
CA ASP A 485 -7.37 -6.30 16.01
C ASP A 485 -5.84 -6.53 16.03
N GLY A 486 -5.33 -7.59 15.39
CA GLY A 486 -3.90 -7.97 15.37
C GLY A 486 -2.93 -7.03 14.64
N ARG A 487 -3.42 -6.00 13.95
CA ARG A 487 -2.64 -4.91 13.34
C ARG A 487 -2.85 -3.55 14.03
N SER A 488 -3.64 -3.45 15.11
CA SER A 488 -3.85 -2.16 15.78
C SER A 488 -2.55 -1.62 16.39
N ASP A 489 -1.66 -2.47 16.92
CA ASP A 489 -0.32 -2.06 17.37
C ASP A 489 0.72 -1.90 16.25
N ASP A 490 0.37 -2.09 14.97
CA ASP A 490 1.33 -2.12 13.86
C ASP A 490 0.67 -1.85 12.50
N LYS A 491 0.89 -0.65 11.92
CA LYS A 491 0.37 -0.11 10.64
C LYS A 491 -1.17 -0.14 10.40
N GLY A 492 -1.98 -0.91 11.12
CA GLY A 492 -3.44 -0.87 11.05
C GLY A 492 -4.01 -1.56 9.80
N PRO A 493 -4.72 -0.85 8.88
CA PRO A 493 -5.25 -1.46 7.66
C PRO A 493 -4.22 -1.89 6.60
N GLU A 494 -3.02 -1.30 6.61
CA GLU A 494 -2.00 -1.30 5.54
C GLU A 494 -2.58 -0.90 4.17
N VAL A 495 -2.41 0.39 3.84
CA VAL A 495 -2.92 0.99 2.60
C VAL A 495 -1.84 0.87 1.53
N GLU A 496 -1.78 -0.30 0.92
CA GLU A 496 -0.78 -0.76 -0.05
C GLU A 496 -0.84 0.00 -1.38
N SER A 497 -1.90 -0.26 -2.15
CA SER A 497 -1.98 0.10 -3.56
C SER A 497 -3.07 1.12 -3.84
N ILE A 498 -2.84 1.95 -4.85
CA ILE A 498 -3.82 2.92 -5.32
C ILE A 498 -3.80 3.03 -6.84
N GLU A 499 -4.99 2.98 -7.44
CA GLU A 499 -5.20 3.12 -8.88
C GLU A 499 -6.39 4.07 -9.11
N VAL A 500 -6.33 4.90 -10.15
CA VAL A 500 -7.35 5.87 -10.51
C VAL A 500 -8.07 5.46 -11.79
N GLY A 501 -9.40 5.47 -11.74
CA GLY A 501 -10.24 5.20 -12.90
C GLY A 501 -11.33 6.26 -13.10
N THR A 502 -11.69 6.53 -14.35
CA THR A 502 -12.84 7.39 -14.68
C THR A 502 -13.98 6.55 -15.23
N ILE A 503 -15.15 6.64 -14.60
CA ILE A 503 -16.38 5.96 -14.99
C ILE A 503 -17.42 7.04 -15.27
N GLY A 504 -17.94 7.08 -16.49
CA GLY A 504 -18.80 8.17 -16.93
C GLY A 504 -18.09 9.52 -16.84
N ASN A 505 -18.60 10.42 -16.00
CA ASN A 505 -18.02 11.75 -15.74
C ASN A 505 -17.32 11.85 -14.38
N GLN A 506 -17.17 10.73 -13.66
CA GLN A 506 -16.65 10.72 -12.29
C GLN A 506 -15.34 9.93 -12.20
N THR A 507 -14.39 10.50 -11.47
CA THR A 507 -13.08 9.89 -11.22
C THR A 507 -13.09 9.27 -9.84
N TYR A 508 -12.59 8.04 -9.74
CA TYR A 508 -12.56 7.23 -8.53
C TYR A 508 -11.12 6.78 -8.22
N ALA A 509 -10.77 6.77 -6.94
CA ALA A 509 -9.62 6.03 -6.42
C ALA A 509 -10.07 4.64 -5.96
N PHE A 510 -9.30 3.64 -6.34
CA PHE A 510 -9.39 2.25 -5.88
C PHE A 510 -8.20 2.02 -4.94
N VAL A 511 -8.47 1.86 -3.66
CA VAL A 511 -7.48 1.84 -2.57
C VAL A 511 -7.42 0.43 -1.99
N GLY A 512 -6.33 -0.30 -2.24
CA GLY A 512 -6.07 -1.63 -1.71
C GLY A 512 -5.76 -1.57 -0.20
N LEU A 513 -6.30 -2.54 0.54
CA LEU A 513 -6.00 -2.74 1.97
C LEU A 513 -5.39 -4.13 2.13
N GLU A 514 -4.09 -4.21 2.37
CA GLU A 514 -3.32 -5.45 2.36
C GLU A 514 -3.87 -6.45 3.38
N ARG A 515 -3.67 -6.20 4.69
CA ARG A 515 -4.05 -7.17 5.74
C ARG A 515 -5.55 -7.31 5.91
N VAL A 516 -6.28 -6.19 6.02
CA VAL A 516 -7.73 -6.25 6.26
C VAL A 516 -8.48 -6.81 5.03
N GLY A 517 -7.86 -6.68 3.86
CA GLY A 517 -8.30 -7.25 2.60
C GLY A 517 -9.32 -6.38 1.87
N GLY A 518 -9.27 -6.43 0.55
CA GLY A 518 -10.24 -5.77 -0.33
C GLY A 518 -9.93 -4.29 -0.63
N VAL A 519 -10.75 -3.72 -1.50
CA VAL A 519 -10.53 -2.41 -2.12
C VAL A 519 -11.58 -1.41 -1.66
N MET A 520 -11.17 -0.31 -1.06
CA MET A 520 -12.05 0.84 -0.80
C MET A 520 -12.11 1.76 -2.01
N ILE A 521 -13.30 2.29 -2.29
CA ILE A 521 -13.57 3.10 -3.47
C ILE A 521 -14.02 4.47 -3.01
N TYR A 522 -13.28 5.49 -3.44
CA TYR A 522 -13.55 6.90 -3.15
C TYR A 522 -13.80 7.64 -4.46
N ASN A 523 -14.86 8.45 -4.51
CA ASN A 523 -15.01 9.44 -5.58
C ASN A 523 -14.02 10.58 -5.31
N ILE A 524 -13.15 10.85 -6.27
CA ILE A 524 -12.09 11.88 -6.21
C ILE A 524 -12.25 12.94 -7.31
N THR A 525 -13.42 13.03 -7.96
CA THR A 525 -13.70 13.98 -9.05
C THR A 525 -13.37 15.43 -8.66
N ASN A 526 -13.38 15.75 -7.37
CA ASN A 526 -12.71 16.92 -6.81
C ASN A 526 -11.57 16.49 -5.85
N PRO A 527 -10.29 16.79 -6.13
CA PRO A 527 -9.14 16.37 -5.30
C PRO A 527 -9.16 16.93 -3.87
N THR A 528 -9.98 17.95 -3.58
CA THR A 528 -10.08 18.53 -2.22
C THR A 528 -11.39 18.17 -1.50
N ALA A 529 -12.23 17.33 -2.10
CA ALA A 529 -13.52 16.93 -1.55
C ALA A 529 -13.86 15.52 -2.04
N THR A 530 -13.10 14.53 -1.55
CA THR A 530 -13.32 13.12 -1.85
C THR A 530 -14.49 12.58 -1.02
N GLU A 531 -15.17 11.55 -1.54
CA GLU A 531 -16.31 10.91 -0.87
C GLU A 531 -16.21 9.39 -0.94
N PHE A 532 -16.23 8.71 0.22
CA PHE A 532 -16.31 7.25 0.29
C PHE A 532 -17.58 6.75 -0.43
N THR A 533 -17.38 5.85 -1.39
CA THR A 533 -18.45 5.28 -2.21
C THR A 533 -18.82 3.88 -1.75
N GLN A 534 -17.84 2.97 -1.66
CA GLN A 534 -18.07 1.55 -1.38
C GLN A 534 -16.80 0.86 -0.91
N TYR A 535 -16.95 -0.26 -0.20
CA TYR A 535 -15.85 -1.18 0.15
C TYR A 535 -16.14 -2.54 -0.51
N LEU A 536 -15.21 -3.02 -1.32
CA LEU A 536 -15.25 -4.28 -2.05
C LEU A 536 -14.34 -5.31 -1.36
N TYR A 537 -14.91 -6.36 -0.78
CA TYR A 537 -14.17 -7.42 -0.11
C TYR A 537 -14.77 -8.80 -0.43
N ASP A 538 -13.99 -9.88 -0.36
CA ASP A 538 -14.49 -11.24 -0.49
C ASP A 538 -14.97 -11.78 0.87
N GLU A 539 -16.29 -11.93 1.03
CA GLU A 539 -16.94 -12.50 2.22
C GLU A 539 -16.43 -13.90 2.59
N GLN A 540 -15.86 -14.65 1.63
CA GLN A 540 -15.39 -16.03 1.77
C GLN A 540 -13.86 -16.15 1.91
N ASN A 541 -13.12 -15.04 2.05
CA ASN A 541 -11.65 -15.01 2.21
C ASN A 541 -10.87 -15.75 1.09
N LYS A 542 -11.37 -15.69 -0.15
CA LYS A 542 -10.69 -16.29 -1.31
C LYS A 542 -9.78 -15.31 -2.08
N ASP A 543 -9.92 -14.03 -1.79
CA ASP A 543 -9.13 -12.91 -2.29
C ASP A 543 -8.69 -12.12 -1.04
N VAL A 544 -7.38 -12.12 -0.73
CA VAL A 544 -6.75 -11.56 0.50
C VAL A 544 -5.38 -10.94 0.13
N SER A 545 -5.00 -9.79 0.71
CA SER A 545 -3.86 -8.94 0.27
C SER A 545 -3.95 -8.40 -1.16
N PRO A 546 -4.87 -7.46 -1.46
CA PRO A 546 -4.90 -6.75 -2.74
C PRO A 546 -3.60 -5.96 -2.96
N GLU A 547 -2.76 -6.52 -3.83
CA GLU A 547 -1.42 -6.04 -4.17
C GLU A 547 -1.49 -5.16 -5.42
N GLY A 548 -1.36 -5.77 -6.61
CA GLY A 548 -1.54 -5.08 -7.88
C GLY A 548 -3.01 -4.77 -8.19
N ILE A 549 -3.31 -3.49 -8.43
CA ILE A 549 -4.58 -3.03 -9.01
C ILE A 549 -4.35 -2.57 -10.47
N THR A 550 -5.35 -2.76 -11.32
CA THR A 550 -5.45 -2.18 -12.67
C THR A 550 -6.88 -1.78 -12.97
N PHE A 551 -7.08 -0.52 -13.36
CA PHE A 551 -8.31 -0.04 -13.94
C PHE A 551 -8.29 -0.22 -15.46
N VAL A 552 -9.41 -0.67 -16.02
CA VAL A 552 -9.62 -0.81 -17.46
C VAL A 552 -10.87 0.00 -17.84
N SER A 553 -10.69 0.92 -18.79
CA SER A 553 -11.77 1.78 -19.27
C SER A 553 -12.90 0.96 -19.92
N ALA A 554 -14.10 1.56 -20.04
CA ALA A 554 -15.20 0.91 -20.75
C ALA A 554 -14.93 0.71 -22.26
N GLU A 555 -14.03 1.51 -22.86
CA GLU A 555 -13.61 1.36 -24.26
C GLU A 555 -12.61 0.21 -24.44
N ASP A 556 -11.71 0.04 -23.48
CA ASP A 556 -10.64 -0.96 -23.47
C ASP A 556 -11.11 -2.34 -22.97
N SER A 557 -12.21 -2.37 -22.22
CA SER A 557 -12.75 -3.57 -21.60
C SER A 557 -13.44 -4.52 -22.60
N PRO A 558 -13.27 -5.85 -22.46
CA PRO A 558 -13.85 -6.82 -23.38
C PRO A 558 -15.39 -6.90 -23.29
N THR A 559 -16.01 -6.31 -22.26
CA THR A 559 -17.46 -6.32 -22.05
C THR A 559 -18.14 -4.97 -22.33
N GLY A 560 -17.37 -3.92 -22.68
CA GLY A 560 -17.88 -2.57 -22.91
C GLY A 560 -18.28 -1.82 -21.63
N LYS A 561 -17.88 -2.33 -20.45
CA LYS A 561 -18.05 -1.70 -19.13
C LYS A 561 -16.69 -1.50 -18.47
N ALA A 562 -16.54 -0.47 -17.66
CA ALA A 562 -15.33 -0.28 -16.88
C ALA A 562 -15.08 -1.52 -16.00
N MET A 563 -13.81 -1.87 -15.80
CA MET A 563 -13.42 -3.08 -15.09
C MET A 563 -12.23 -2.82 -14.19
N LEU A 564 -12.23 -3.43 -13.00
CA LEU A 564 -11.07 -3.53 -12.13
C LEU A 564 -10.48 -4.94 -12.27
N ILE A 565 -9.16 -5.03 -12.36
CA ILE A 565 -8.40 -6.27 -12.17
C ILE A 565 -7.59 -6.08 -10.89
N VAL A 566 -7.69 -7.02 -9.96
CA VAL A 566 -7.00 -6.98 -8.66
C VAL A 566 -6.32 -8.32 -8.44
N SER A 567 -5.03 -8.30 -8.17
CA SER A 567 -4.26 -9.44 -7.71
C SER A 567 -4.19 -9.45 -6.19
N PHE A 568 -4.17 -10.64 -5.62
CA PHE A 568 -4.26 -10.89 -4.19
C PHE A 568 -3.11 -11.80 -3.76
N GLU A 569 -2.09 -11.23 -3.11
CA GLU A 569 -0.77 -11.83 -2.91
C GLU A 569 -0.83 -13.04 -1.96
N LEU A 570 -1.34 -12.84 -0.74
CA LEU A 570 -1.49 -13.89 0.28
C LEU A 570 -2.41 -15.04 -0.17
N SER A 571 -3.47 -14.77 -0.95
CA SER A 571 -4.35 -15.84 -1.49
C SER A 571 -3.88 -16.41 -2.83
N GLY A 572 -2.96 -15.74 -3.53
CA GLY A 572 -2.46 -16.14 -4.84
C GLY A 572 -3.51 -16.11 -5.96
N THR A 573 -4.44 -15.16 -5.92
CA THR A 573 -5.58 -15.06 -6.86
C THR A 573 -5.63 -13.71 -7.59
N THR A 574 -5.99 -13.73 -8.88
CA THR A 574 -6.31 -12.49 -9.62
C THR A 574 -7.79 -12.47 -9.96
N SER A 575 -8.54 -11.47 -9.49
CA SER A 575 -9.98 -11.33 -9.76
C SER A 575 -10.31 -10.12 -10.62
N THR A 576 -11.39 -10.23 -11.41
CA THR A 576 -11.93 -9.14 -12.21
C THR A 576 -13.32 -8.74 -11.75
N PHE A 577 -13.60 -7.44 -11.79
CA PHE A 577 -14.87 -6.84 -11.36
C PHE A 577 -15.35 -5.84 -12.40
N GLU A 578 -16.56 -6.02 -12.93
CA GLU A 578 -17.23 -4.98 -13.73
C GLU A 578 -17.75 -3.87 -12.81
N LEU A 579 -17.61 -2.63 -13.27
CA LEU A 579 -18.02 -1.40 -12.60
C LEU A 579 -19.02 -0.65 -13.50
N ASP A 580 -20.18 -0.31 -12.95
CA ASP A 580 -21.28 0.32 -13.68
C ASP A 580 -22.01 1.33 -12.76
N GLU A 581 -22.39 2.51 -13.26
CA GLU A 581 -23.05 3.52 -12.40
C GLU A 581 -24.52 3.15 -12.15
N ILE A 582 -24.96 3.17 -10.88
CA ILE A 582 -26.38 2.94 -10.56
C ILE A 582 -27.20 4.19 -10.94
N GLY A 583 -27.71 4.20 -12.17
CA GLY A 583 -28.87 5.01 -12.53
C GLY A 583 -28.61 6.37 -13.16
N GLY A 584 -27.56 6.51 -13.98
CA GLY A 584 -27.54 7.55 -15.02
C GLY A 584 -28.53 7.20 -16.13
N SER A 585 -29.79 7.66 -16.04
CA SER A 585 -30.71 7.52 -17.17
C SER A 585 -30.14 8.26 -18.38
N GLU A 586 -30.00 7.57 -19.53
CA GLU A 586 -29.60 8.20 -20.80
C GLU A 586 -30.42 9.47 -21.03
N GLN A 587 -29.79 10.65 -20.89
CA GLN A 587 -30.33 11.83 -21.54
C GLN A 587 -30.05 11.66 -23.02
N ALA A 588 -31.02 11.04 -23.71
CA ALA A 588 -31.00 10.89 -25.15
C ALA A 588 -30.67 12.24 -25.80
N HIS A 589 -29.48 12.33 -26.40
CA HIS A 589 -29.05 13.53 -27.10
C HIS A 589 -30.13 13.93 -28.11
N PRO A 590 -30.67 15.16 -28.05
CA PRO A 590 -31.56 15.65 -29.10
C PRO A 590 -30.78 15.63 -30.41
N ASN A 591 -31.31 14.94 -31.42
CA ASN A 591 -30.71 14.87 -32.75
C ASN A 591 -30.40 16.28 -33.26
N ASP A 592 -29.12 16.59 -33.43
CA ASP A 592 -28.67 17.83 -34.06
C ASP A 592 -28.83 17.67 -35.59
N GLN A 593 -30.07 17.81 -36.06
CA GLN A 593 -30.33 17.91 -37.50
C GLN A 593 -29.99 19.31 -37.99
N ASP A 594 -28.92 19.37 -38.81
CA ASP A 594 -28.52 20.50 -39.64
C ASP A 594 -29.75 21.24 -40.22
N ASN A 595 -29.95 22.46 -39.75
CA ASN A 595 -31.03 23.32 -40.20
C ASN A 595 -30.50 24.66 -40.72
N THR A 596 -29.82 24.61 -41.86
CA THR A 596 -29.47 25.79 -42.64
C THR A 596 -30.55 26.12 -43.70
N LYS A 597 -31.54 26.97 -43.36
CA LYS A 597 -32.09 28.02 -44.27
C LYS A 597 -33.08 28.99 -43.64
N ASN A 598 -32.96 30.24 -44.10
CA ASN A 598 -33.73 31.41 -43.68
C ASN A 598 -35.16 31.51 -44.28
N ASP A 599 -36.03 32.16 -43.50
CA ASP A 599 -37.02 33.19 -43.89
C ASP A 599 -37.84 33.04 -45.19
N ASN A 600 -39.14 32.69 -45.07
CA ASN A 600 -40.27 33.66 -45.21
C ASN A 600 -41.69 32.98 -45.18
N PRO A 601 -42.79 33.76 -44.97
CA PRO A 601 -44.04 33.28 -44.33
C PRO A 601 -45.14 32.76 -45.31
N PRO A 602 -46.28 32.23 -44.79
CA PRO A 602 -47.08 31.20 -45.49
C PRO A 602 -48.31 31.72 -46.26
N VAL A 603 -48.85 30.88 -47.15
CA VAL A 603 -50.24 30.97 -47.64
C VAL A 603 -50.88 29.58 -47.72
N ASN A 604 -52.08 29.50 -47.14
CA ASN A 604 -53.18 28.54 -47.28
C ASN A 604 -53.26 27.70 -48.58
N ASP A 605 -53.77 26.47 -48.46
CA ASP A 605 -54.91 25.97 -49.26
C ASP A 605 -55.50 24.65 -48.69
N GLY A 606 -56.84 24.57 -48.64
CA GLY A 606 -57.72 23.37 -48.67
C GLY A 606 -57.78 22.47 -47.42
N GLU A 607 -58.87 22.37 -46.65
CA GLU A 607 -60.15 21.69 -46.98
C GLU A 607 -59.91 20.27 -47.56
N ASP A 608 -60.32 19.18 -46.90
CA ASP A 608 -61.73 18.86 -46.62
C ASP A 608 -61.97 17.85 -45.45
N ASN A 609 -63.24 17.49 -45.20
CA ASN A 609 -63.81 16.95 -43.96
C ASN A 609 -63.95 15.41 -43.87
N ASP A 610 -64.45 14.97 -42.68
CA ASP A 610 -65.24 13.75 -42.39
C ASP A 610 -64.51 12.38 -42.29
N THR A 611 -64.88 11.46 -41.39
CA THR A 611 -66.04 11.37 -40.46
C THR A 611 -65.71 10.64 -39.14
N ILE A 612 -66.58 10.77 -38.13
CA ILE A 612 -66.53 10.09 -36.81
C ILE A 612 -67.68 9.06 -36.71
N ASP A 613 -67.36 7.81 -36.33
CA ASP A 613 -68.08 6.92 -35.37
C ASP A 613 -67.32 5.56 -35.34
N SER A 614 -67.29 4.74 -34.28
CA SER A 614 -68.07 4.72 -33.04
C SER A 614 -67.32 4.02 -31.88
N ASN A 615 -67.79 4.22 -30.65
CA ASN A 615 -67.46 3.42 -29.44
C ASN A 615 -67.96 1.94 -29.61
N ASP A 616 -67.74 0.96 -28.73
CA ASP A 616 -67.63 1.02 -27.26
C ASP A 616 -67.11 -0.31 -26.61
N GLU A 617 -66.88 -0.23 -25.29
CA GLU A 617 -66.79 -1.27 -24.25
C GLU A 617 -65.54 -2.17 -24.05
N ASN A 618 -65.18 -2.28 -22.76
CA ASN A 618 -64.14 -3.13 -22.15
C ASN A 618 -64.69 -4.54 -21.83
N LEU A 619 -63.81 -5.54 -21.64
CA LEU A 619 -63.62 -6.22 -20.33
C LEU A 619 -62.59 -7.37 -20.36
N GLU A 620 -62.31 -7.91 -19.17
CA GLU A 620 -61.10 -8.65 -18.77
C GLU A 620 -61.09 -10.18 -19.00
N ILE A 621 -59.86 -10.70 -19.09
CA ILE A 621 -59.31 -11.96 -18.50
C ILE A 621 -60.16 -13.24 -18.55
N GLU A 622 -59.66 -14.25 -19.29
CA GLU A 622 -59.26 -15.57 -18.75
C GLU A 622 -58.65 -16.45 -19.86
N HIS A 623 -57.62 -17.26 -19.54
CA HIS A 623 -57.53 -18.65 -20.02
C HIS A 623 -56.47 -19.48 -19.28
N HIS A 624 -56.85 -20.71 -18.95
CA HIS A 624 -56.10 -21.68 -18.15
C HIS A 624 -55.72 -22.91 -19.01
N SER A 625 -54.56 -23.53 -18.70
CA SER A 625 -54.24 -25.00 -18.80
C SER A 625 -54.37 -25.72 -20.18
N GLU A 626 -53.56 -26.69 -20.56
CA GLU A 626 -53.21 -27.93 -19.84
C GLU A 626 -51.82 -28.52 -20.21
N ASP A 627 -51.37 -29.47 -19.38
CA ASP A 627 -50.13 -30.27 -19.44
C ASP A 627 -50.46 -31.71 -19.93
N PRO A 628 -49.50 -32.59 -20.33
CA PRO A 628 -49.10 -33.63 -19.36
C PRO A 628 -47.67 -34.25 -19.50
N LEU A 629 -46.87 -34.11 -18.45
CA LEU A 629 -46.27 -35.17 -17.59
C LEU A 629 -45.72 -36.55 -18.10
N VAL A 630 -44.51 -36.87 -17.58
CA VAL A 630 -43.91 -38.20 -17.18
C VAL A 630 -43.24 -39.09 -18.26
N GLY A 631 -42.02 -39.65 -18.08
CA GLY A 631 -41.01 -39.45 -17.01
C GLY A 631 -39.87 -40.52 -16.93
N GLN A 632 -38.92 -40.27 -16.00
CA GLN A 632 -38.00 -41.17 -15.26
C GLN A 632 -36.89 -42.07 -15.90
N ASN A 633 -35.66 -41.80 -15.43
CA ASN A 633 -34.66 -42.71 -14.83
C ASN A 633 -33.69 -43.62 -15.65
N ALA A 634 -32.40 -43.48 -15.29
CA ALA A 634 -31.43 -44.52 -14.86
C ALA A 634 -30.07 -44.58 -15.60
N ALA A 635 -29.02 -44.68 -14.78
CA ALA A 635 -27.58 -44.73 -15.09
C ALA A 635 -27.08 -46.03 -15.76
N ILE A 636 -25.80 -46.05 -16.20
CA ILE A 636 -24.80 -47.13 -15.99
C ILE A 636 -23.40 -46.73 -16.54
N GLU A 637 -22.43 -46.68 -15.63
CA GLU A 637 -21.03 -47.20 -15.62
C GLU A 637 -20.03 -47.07 -16.80
N ASN A 638 -18.79 -46.73 -16.40
CA ASN A 638 -17.49 -46.98 -17.06
C ASN A 638 -17.04 -48.45 -16.79
N PRO A 639 -16.16 -49.11 -17.58
CA PRO A 639 -14.70 -48.91 -17.41
C PRO A 639 -13.78 -49.21 -18.63
N ASP A 640 -12.46 -49.14 -18.38
CA ASP A 640 -11.30 -49.22 -19.29
C ASP A 640 -11.07 -50.52 -20.10
N ALA A 641 -10.25 -50.44 -21.17
CA ALA A 641 -9.03 -51.28 -21.33
C ALA A 641 -8.13 -50.92 -22.54
N LEU A 642 -6.83 -51.22 -22.37
CA LEU A 642 -5.64 -50.88 -23.17
C LEU A 642 -5.21 -51.90 -24.26
N ILE A 643 -4.40 -51.41 -25.24
CA ILE A 643 -3.24 -52.05 -25.94
C ILE A 643 -3.40 -52.90 -27.25
N SER A 644 -2.54 -52.53 -28.23
CA SER A 644 -1.97 -53.32 -29.39
C SER A 644 -2.86 -53.61 -30.63
N GLU A 645 -2.37 -53.74 -31.88
CA GLU A 645 -1.00 -53.81 -32.46
C GLU A 645 -0.83 -52.89 -33.71
N THR A 646 0.42 -52.70 -34.18
CA THR A 646 0.76 -52.14 -35.52
C THR A 646 0.98 -53.26 -36.55
N PRO A 647 1.15 -52.98 -37.86
CA PRO A 647 2.54 -52.95 -38.36
C PRO A 647 2.83 -52.09 -39.62
N SER A 648 4.12 -51.70 -39.79
CA SER A 648 4.85 -51.53 -41.08
C SER A 648 4.40 -50.43 -42.08
N ASN A 649 5.17 -49.84 -43.02
CA ASN A 649 6.60 -49.83 -43.44
C ASN A 649 6.76 -48.69 -44.51
N VAL A 650 7.92 -48.11 -44.90
CA VAL A 650 9.32 -48.09 -44.42
C VAL A 650 10.04 -46.85 -45.04
N ARG A 651 11.25 -46.47 -44.59
CA ARG A 651 12.09 -45.37 -45.16
C ARG A 651 12.64 -45.68 -46.56
N ASN A 652 13.08 -44.65 -47.31
CA ASN A 652 14.45 -44.66 -47.87
C ASN A 652 15.00 -43.26 -48.19
N ASP A 653 16.29 -43.19 -48.53
CA ASP A 653 17.23 -42.12 -48.13
C ASP A 653 18.20 -41.69 -49.27
N SER A 654 18.92 -40.58 -49.04
CA SER A 654 20.35 -40.34 -49.38
C SER A 654 20.81 -39.61 -50.67
N SER A 655 22.06 -39.11 -50.55
CA SER A 655 22.98 -38.39 -51.49
C SER A 655 22.79 -36.85 -51.60
N GLN A 656 23.67 -35.96 -51.07
CA GLN A 656 25.14 -35.73 -51.12
C GLN A 656 25.69 -35.04 -52.39
N LEU A 657 26.43 -33.93 -52.21
CA LEU A 657 27.76 -33.68 -52.83
C LEU A 657 28.48 -32.44 -52.25
N ASN A 658 29.83 -32.42 -52.34
CA ASN A 658 30.78 -31.47 -51.74
C ASN A 658 31.11 -30.23 -52.62
N SER A 659 31.72 -29.19 -52.03
CA SER A 659 33.02 -28.64 -52.51
C SER A 659 33.73 -27.68 -51.52
N ASN A 660 35.06 -27.58 -51.65
CA ASN A 660 35.99 -26.89 -50.73
C ASN A 660 36.28 -25.42 -51.11
N SER A 661 36.79 -24.63 -50.17
CA SER A 661 38.03 -23.83 -50.36
C SER A 661 38.67 -23.43 -49.01
N THR A 662 39.91 -22.92 -49.01
CA THR A 662 40.80 -22.83 -47.83
C THR A 662 41.83 -21.70 -48.03
N VAL A 663 42.49 -21.24 -46.94
CA VAL A 663 43.72 -20.38 -46.89
C VAL A 663 43.40 -18.85 -47.06
N GLN A 664 43.96 -17.86 -46.34
CA GLN A 664 45.22 -17.77 -45.55
C GLN A 664 45.14 -16.83 -44.30
N SER A 665 46.21 -16.88 -43.50
CA SER A 665 46.52 -16.21 -42.23
C SER A 665 46.92 -14.72 -42.26
N ALA A 666 46.83 -14.04 -41.11
CA ALA A 666 47.89 -13.16 -40.59
C ALA A 666 47.87 -13.10 -39.05
N ASP A 667 49.04 -13.26 -38.41
CA ASP A 667 49.23 -13.16 -36.95
C ASP A 667 49.23 -11.70 -36.45
N PHE A 668 48.88 -11.49 -35.19
CA PHE A 668 49.81 -10.85 -34.25
C PHE A 668 49.61 -11.36 -32.82
N SER A 669 50.71 -11.74 -32.17
CA SER A 669 50.76 -12.21 -30.79
C SER A 669 51.71 -11.35 -29.98
N THR A 670 51.31 -10.97 -28.77
CA THR A 670 52.21 -10.82 -27.63
C THR A 670 51.52 -11.34 -26.36
N ALA A 671 52.24 -12.17 -25.62
CA ALA A 671 51.77 -13.01 -24.52
C ALA A 671 51.83 -12.29 -23.14
N PRO A 672 51.26 -12.88 -22.06
CA PRO A 672 50.99 -12.19 -20.79
C PRO A 672 52.12 -12.35 -19.74
N VAL A 673 51.87 -11.87 -18.52
CA VAL A 673 52.67 -12.17 -17.32
C VAL A 673 51.80 -12.93 -16.31
N ASP A 674 52.24 -14.12 -15.93
CA ASP A 674 51.65 -14.97 -14.90
C ASP A 674 51.98 -14.51 -13.47
N ALA A 675 51.07 -14.79 -12.53
CA ALA A 675 51.42 -15.18 -11.17
C ALA A 675 50.34 -16.13 -10.59
N GLN A 676 50.53 -17.44 -10.72
CA GLN A 676 49.69 -18.48 -10.10
C GLN A 676 50.02 -18.70 -8.62
N TYR A 677 49.07 -19.24 -7.84
CA TYR A 677 49.13 -20.57 -7.18
C TYR A 677 47.83 -20.79 -6.35
N ASN A 678 46.83 -21.50 -6.85
CA ASN A 678 46.59 -22.94 -6.64
C ASN A 678 46.66 -23.42 -5.16
N ASN A 679 45.54 -23.89 -4.58
CA ASN A 679 45.20 -25.32 -4.73
C ASN A 679 43.81 -25.81 -4.25
N THR A 680 43.21 -26.68 -5.10
CA THR A 680 42.40 -27.87 -4.78
C THR A 680 40.97 -27.76 -4.17
N MET A 681 39.98 -28.14 -4.99
CA MET A 681 38.59 -28.43 -4.58
C MET A 681 38.46 -29.63 -3.62
N LYS A 682 37.38 -29.63 -2.82
CA LYS A 682 36.64 -30.86 -2.50
C LYS A 682 35.13 -30.60 -2.44
N ASN A 683 34.37 -31.39 -3.19
CA ASN A 683 32.91 -31.38 -3.16
C ASN A 683 32.37 -31.63 -1.74
N GLN A 684 31.44 -30.79 -1.29
CA GLN A 684 30.33 -31.24 -0.48
C GLN A 684 29.06 -30.50 -0.91
N LYS A 685 28.08 -31.29 -1.36
CA LYS A 685 26.79 -30.81 -1.86
C LYS A 685 25.92 -30.46 -0.65
N LEU A 686 25.79 -29.18 -0.35
CA LEU A 686 24.84 -28.65 0.63
C LEU A 686 23.78 -27.86 -0.15
N VAL A 687 22.53 -28.31 -0.04
CA VAL A 687 21.37 -27.57 -0.50
C VAL A 687 21.00 -26.63 0.65
N SER A 688 21.28 -25.34 0.50
CA SER A 688 20.72 -24.29 1.32
C SER A 688 19.50 -23.74 0.59
N GLN A 689 18.31 -24.10 1.07
CA GLN A 689 17.09 -23.39 0.71
C GLN A 689 17.16 -22.02 1.39
N SER A 690 17.12 -20.94 0.59
CA SER A 690 16.69 -19.64 1.09
C SER A 690 15.27 -19.78 1.63
N LYS A 691 14.98 -19.04 2.70
CA LYS A 691 13.63 -18.88 3.23
C LYS A 691 13.37 -17.39 3.35
N GLN A 692 12.40 -16.91 2.58
CA GLN A 692 11.71 -15.66 2.91
C GLN A 692 11.00 -15.78 4.27
N THR A 693 10.64 -14.61 4.77
CA THR A 693 10.19 -14.26 6.12
C THR A 693 9.07 -15.15 6.65
N LYS A 694 9.12 -15.52 7.95
CA LYS A 694 7.93 -15.90 8.75
C LYS A 694 8.18 -15.64 10.23
N HIS A 695 7.14 -15.11 10.89
CA HIS A 695 7.07 -14.63 12.27
C HIS A 695 7.78 -15.47 13.35
N HIS A 696 8.32 -14.78 14.36
CA HIS A 696 8.89 -15.38 15.57
C HIS A 696 7.85 -15.49 16.71
N LEU A 697 7.18 -16.65 16.79
CA LEU A 697 6.49 -17.08 18.01
C LEU A 697 7.51 -17.40 19.11
N ALA A 698 7.50 -16.60 20.18
CA ALA A 698 8.37 -16.79 21.33
C ALA A 698 8.10 -18.12 22.05
N THR A 699 9.12 -18.99 22.15
CA THR A 699 9.07 -20.19 22.98
C THR A 699 9.84 -19.99 24.28
N GLU A 700 9.11 -19.88 25.39
CA GLU A 700 9.70 -19.86 26.73
C GLU A 700 10.55 -21.13 26.96
N THR A 701 11.84 -20.94 27.28
CA THR A 701 12.67 -22.04 27.81
C THR A 701 13.22 -21.69 29.19
N HIS A 702 12.70 -22.44 30.17
CA HIS A 702 13.07 -22.38 31.57
C HIS A 702 14.57 -22.61 31.79
N ASN A 703 15.28 -21.59 32.28
CA ASN A 703 16.69 -21.69 32.60
C ASN A 703 16.90 -22.33 33.99
N GLN A 704 17.20 -23.63 34.06
CA GLN A 704 17.64 -24.27 35.31
C GLN A 704 19.17 -24.46 35.38
N ASN A 705 19.76 -23.95 36.46
CA ASN A 705 21.18 -24.07 36.78
C ASN A 705 21.64 -25.54 36.88
N GLY A 706 22.71 -25.91 36.15
CA GLY A 706 23.32 -27.24 36.19
C GLY A 706 24.84 -27.21 36.14
N THR A 707 25.51 -27.33 37.28
CA THR A 707 26.98 -27.26 37.38
C THR A 707 27.66 -28.53 36.85
N LYS A 708 28.79 -28.35 36.13
CA LYS A 708 29.67 -29.43 35.63
C LYS A 708 30.03 -30.46 36.71
N TYR A 709 30.01 -31.76 36.37
CA TYR A 709 31.09 -32.70 36.73
C TYR A 709 31.15 -33.94 35.80
N ASN A 710 32.20 -34.72 35.98
CA ASN A 710 32.88 -35.55 34.98
C ASN A 710 32.33 -36.97 34.72
N THR A 711 32.89 -37.56 33.64
CA THR A 711 33.26 -38.98 33.45
C THR A 711 32.23 -40.05 33.02
N SER A 712 32.41 -40.47 31.76
CA SER A 712 32.81 -41.85 31.38
C SER A 712 31.79 -42.89 30.89
N ILE A 713 31.96 -43.25 29.59
CA ILE A 713 32.18 -44.63 29.09
C ILE A 713 31.05 -45.66 29.37
N ASN A 714 30.25 -46.02 28.36
CA ASN A 714 30.60 -47.16 27.49
C ASN A 714 29.71 -47.32 26.22
N LYS A 715 30.23 -48.05 25.23
CA LYS A 715 29.54 -48.45 23.99
C LYS A 715 28.81 -49.79 24.14
N THR A 716 27.67 -49.94 23.47
CA THR A 716 27.26 -51.05 22.54
C THR A 716 25.79 -50.77 22.12
N SER A 717 25.39 -50.67 20.84
CA SER A 717 25.25 -51.75 19.83
C SER A 717 24.40 -52.92 20.37
N THR A 718 23.37 -53.46 19.69
CA THR A 718 23.21 -53.68 18.24
C THR A 718 21.76 -54.17 17.95
N THR A 719 21.17 -53.86 16.77
CA THR A 719 20.22 -54.69 15.93
C THR A 719 19.00 -55.41 16.55
N ASN A 720 17.91 -55.80 15.86
CA ASN A 720 17.24 -55.47 14.58
C ASN A 720 15.88 -56.23 14.55
N THR A 721 15.02 -55.90 13.58
CA THR A 721 14.02 -56.78 12.89
C THR A 721 12.63 -57.07 13.48
N ILE A 722 11.62 -56.37 12.92
CA ILE A 722 10.40 -56.85 12.20
C ILE A 722 9.74 -58.19 12.62
N LEU A 723 8.44 -58.19 12.98
CA LEU A 723 7.32 -58.83 12.23
C LEU A 723 5.96 -58.84 12.98
N ASP A 724 4.96 -58.27 12.32
CA ASP A 724 3.58 -58.75 12.07
C ASP A 724 2.68 -59.39 13.16
N LYS A 725 1.46 -58.79 13.23
CA LYS A 725 0.12 -59.40 13.05
C LYS A 725 -0.84 -59.71 14.22
N GLU A 726 -2.09 -59.32 13.90
CA GLU A 726 -3.40 -59.94 14.17
C GLU A 726 -4.23 -59.56 15.42
N ASP A 727 -5.48 -59.19 15.13
CA ASP A 727 -6.55 -58.78 16.04
C ASP A 727 -7.13 -59.94 16.86
N VAL A 728 -7.58 -59.66 18.09
CA VAL A 728 -8.70 -60.38 18.70
C VAL A 728 -9.59 -59.41 19.49
N ASN A 729 -10.87 -59.37 19.12
CA ASN A 729 -11.94 -58.66 19.81
C ASN A 729 -12.61 -59.57 20.86
N LEU A 730 -13.01 -59.06 22.04
CA LEU A 730 -13.74 -59.84 23.06
C LEU A 730 -14.61 -58.98 24.00
N ASP A 731 -15.93 -59.13 23.87
CA ASP A 731 -16.98 -58.56 24.75
C ASP A 731 -17.03 -59.18 26.16
N LYS A 732 -17.48 -58.38 27.16
CA LYS A 732 -18.58 -58.78 28.09
C LYS A 732 -19.10 -57.64 29.00
N GLN A 733 -20.39 -57.77 29.39
CA GLN A 733 -21.26 -56.71 29.93
C GLN A 733 -21.57 -56.82 31.45
N ASN A 734 -22.35 -55.83 31.93
CA ASN A 734 -23.35 -55.81 33.03
C ASN A 734 -22.92 -55.34 34.44
N ALA A 735 -23.74 -54.60 35.23
CA ALA A 735 -25.00 -53.85 35.00
C ALA A 735 -25.40 -53.02 36.27
N THR A 736 -26.61 -52.39 36.26
CA THR A 736 -27.33 -51.64 37.34
C THR A 736 -27.02 -50.12 37.45
N ASN A 737 -27.96 -49.18 37.65
CA ASN A 737 -29.43 -49.21 37.87
C ASN A 737 -30.17 -47.95 37.33
N GLU A 738 -31.50 -47.85 37.50
CA GLU A 738 -32.46 -47.11 36.64
C GLU A 738 -33.04 -45.73 37.12
N HIS A 739 -33.91 -45.14 36.27
CA HIS A 739 -35.00 -44.13 36.48
C HIS A 739 -34.62 -42.62 36.52
N SER A 740 -35.46 -41.63 36.12
CA SER A 740 -36.61 -41.54 35.17
C SER A 740 -37.05 -40.05 34.99
N HIS A 741 -37.80 -39.70 33.93
CA HIS A 741 -38.23 -38.33 33.52
C HIS A 741 -38.90 -37.41 34.57
N SER A 742 -38.76 -36.07 34.39
CA SER A 742 -39.89 -35.11 34.39
C SER A 742 -39.51 -33.73 33.77
N THR A 743 -40.53 -32.95 33.38
CA THR A 743 -40.49 -31.67 32.63
C THR A 743 -40.73 -30.42 33.50
N GLU A 744 -40.63 -29.24 32.86
CA GLU A 744 -41.16 -27.90 33.22
C GLU A 744 -40.27 -26.84 33.95
N THR A 745 -39.89 -25.84 33.16
CA THR A 745 -40.07 -24.36 33.32
C THR A 745 -40.01 -23.60 34.67
N GLN A 746 -39.33 -22.44 34.59
CA GLN A 746 -39.42 -21.20 35.40
C GLN A 746 -38.87 -21.20 36.85
N GLN A 747 -37.86 -20.35 37.12
CA GLN A 747 -38.06 -19.02 37.75
C GLN A 747 -36.77 -18.17 37.82
N LEU A 748 -36.93 -16.85 37.66
CA LEU A 748 -35.93 -15.81 37.93
C LEU A 748 -36.04 -15.30 39.38
N PRO A 749 -34.95 -14.87 40.04
CA PRO A 749 -35.00 -14.09 41.27
C PRO A 749 -34.86 -12.57 41.04
N ASN A 750 -35.92 -11.83 41.35
CA ASN A 750 -35.92 -10.43 41.79
C ASN A 750 -35.31 -10.32 43.21
N THR A 751 -34.83 -9.20 43.77
CA THR A 751 -34.63 -7.79 43.37
C THR A 751 -33.69 -7.12 44.39
N GLY A 752 -33.01 -6.02 44.04
CA GLY A 752 -32.30 -5.20 45.01
C GLY A 752 -32.07 -3.76 44.52
N GLN A 753 -32.92 -2.82 44.93
CA GLN A 753 -32.80 -1.40 44.56
C GLN A 753 -31.74 -0.67 45.41
N SER A 754 -30.97 0.24 44.81
CA SER A 754 -30.52 1.46 45.48
C SER A 754 -30.45 2.62 44.48
N GLN A 755 -30.68 3.85 44.96
CA GLN A 755 -30.87 5.05 44.13
C GLN A 755 -29.62 5.93 44.09
N SER A 756 -29.25 6.43 42.91
CA SER A 756 -28.59 7.74 42.72
C SER A 756 -28.92 8.23 41.29
N GLN A 757 -29.74 9.27 41.12
CA GLN A 757 -29.41 10.71 41.20
C GLN A 757 -28.58 11.21 40.00
N LEU A 758 -29.25 11.29 38.83
CA LEU A 758 -28.83 12.10 37.67
C LEU A 758 -29.35 13.54 37.81
N PRO A 759 -28.54 14.59 37.54
CA PRO A 759 -29.05 15.94 37.34
C PRO A 759 -29.29 16.23 35.86
N LEU A 760 -30.56 16.17 35.44
CA LEU A 760 -31.06 16.83 34.23
C LEU A 760 -31.03 18.36 34.40
N TRP A 761 -30.23 19.07 33.60
CA TRP A 761 -30.45 20.50 33.33
C TRP A 761 -30.14 20.85 31.88
N ALA A 762 -31.20 21.04 31.09
CA ALA A 762 -31.15 21.70 29.79
C ALA A 762 -32.23 22.78 29.73
N SER A 763 -31.92 23.88 29.03
CA SER A 763 -32.87 24.91 28.58
C SER A 763 -33.50 25.84 29.63
N LEU A 764 -32.83 26.98 29.91
CA LEU A 764 -33.47 28.31 29.81
C LEU A 764 -32.47 29.48 29.94
N ILE A 765 -32.28 30.18 28.80
CA ILE A 765 -32.22 31.65 28.59
C ILE A 765 -31.28 31.96 27.41
N LEU A 766 -31.85 31.96 26.20
CA LEU A 766 -31.43 32.91 25.17
C LEU A 766 -31.84 34.31 25.67
N GLY A 767 -30.89 35.22 25.92
CA GLY A 767 -31.25 36.49 26.55
C GLY A 767 -30.18 37.57 26.71
N ALA A 768 -29.03 37.48 26.03
CA ALA A 768 -28.06 38.58 25.96
C ALA A 768 -27.16 38.46 24.71
N CYS A 769 -26.55 39.58 24.32
CA CYS A 769 -25.52 39.67 23.25
C CYS A 769 -25.97 39.62 21.77
N LEU A 770 -27.24 39.92 21.47
CA LEU A 770 -27.60 40.53 20.18
C LEU A 770 -27.63 42.06 20.30
N LEU A 771 -26.44 42.67 20.48
CA LEU A 771 -26.20 44.13 20.40
C LEU A 771 -24.69 44.39 20.62
N LEU A 772 -23.84 44.36 19.56
CA LEU A 772 -22.56 45.11 19.49
C LEU A 772 -21.73 45.01 18.19
N ILE A 773 -22.30 44.77 17.00
CA ILE A 773 -21.62 45.18 15.74
C ILE A 773 -22.61 45.91 14.83
N GLY A 774 -22.52 47.24 14.80
CA GLY A 774 -23.35 48.09 13.94
C GLY A 774 -22.64 49.40 13.60
N ARG A 775 -22.41 49.61 12.30
CA ARG A 775 -21.93 50.84 11.64
C ARG A 775 -20.44 51.20 11.79
N LYS A 776 -19.62 50.70 10.85
CA LYS A 776 -18.54 51.50 10.26
C LYS A 776 -19.14 52.76 9.62
N GLN A 777 -18.68 53.96 10.01
CA GLN A 777 -18.83 55.17 9.20
C GLN A 777 -17.49 55.48 8.51
N ARG A 778 -17.55 55.76 7.20
CA ARG A 778 -16.42 56.33 6.45
C ARG A 778 -16.35 57.85 6.68
N PRO A 779 -15.17 58.45 6.91
CA PRO A 779 -14.97 59.87 6.63
C PRO A 779 -14.97 60.12 5.11
N LYS A 780 -15.37 61.34 4.71
CA LYS A 780 -15.25 61.84 3.33
C LYS A 780 -13.94 62.62 3.15
N ASN A 781 -13.54 62.75 1.88
CA ASN A 781 -12.55 63.66 1.32
C ASN A 781 -12.25 64.92 2.16
N ASN A 782 -10.98 65.14 2.48
CA ASN A 782 -10.13 66.07 1.71
C ASN A 782 -8.64 65.73 1.95
#